data_AF-A0A9P0QU29-F1
#
_entry.id   AF-A0A9P0QU29-F1
#
_cell.length_a   1.000
_cell.length_b   1.000
_cell.length_c   1.000
_cell.angle_alpha   90.00
_cell.angle_beta   90.00
_cell.angle_gamma   90.00
#
_symmetry.space_group_name_H-M   'P 1'
#
loop_
_entity.id
_entity.type
_entity.pdbx_description
1 polymer ?
#
loop_
_entity_poly.entity_id
_entity_poly.type
_entity_poly.pdbx_seq_one_letter_code
_entity_poly.pdbx_strand_id
1 'polypeptide(L)'
;MSYGPLYNTQTDYGVPSKVSIFNGSSFYIPNDEPEREKYANLIRANGGLVTDHENPGRSYFLSSTFRNSRDTFNFFFIDNSLKDKIQHDIRTYKNILPAGLNLGRAGQEYAEQQHQQHQQQQHQYPYNQFHSQQSDVHPQLQQLHHSAIVQRLTPSAEEFHHLQELSGGVEVGGYGTDDKRNANSKHSFTPEEDAKILEAVRRDPRRRTSHKLFDEIAKELTNHTGNSIRYRYRNQLESKLEFVYKTNSMGGLIYDDHGNPIHDSIDNLPKTMKNRFTMEEDKLLCEKIVEYNQKLHAKKIEDGLTKEPLDLYSQLTAPVSFFRDMERICPTHTRAAWRDRYRKFATKYGIQRYIDDCEKDNKPGPMKDFTKRGGRILKNSNSDDKSDSKLGIKRKLEIDEEETANGKEIVALDEEIGGIKSSNVGVYNENSNFQQQNAENDEIEDEEDNDEFVDAEENSLGRTTNIAAATVASKSGVNIEESADSRRSFAEMMSQEDESQELAFSYPSPGITIDDIVIKSVFFEKEKDQLLEEINEIIRQGNLEILDLFAEFQKRLGFTDYFCTTIILYSSGVYEKIWAYIYAVIDKIYNYGQLKKNQIYLILEIEGIDGVWNKSYDDLLLSEIEADFETLKQVQSEVSIIRRKQFLDSSRKPEPE
;
A
#
# COMPACT_ATOMS: atom_id res chain seq x y z
N MET A 1 -52.24 -9.69 -62.87
CA MET A 1 -51.15 -8.70 -62.91
C MET A 1 -51.69 -7.41 -62.30
N SER A 2 -51.36 -7.15 -61.04
CA SER A 2 -51.79 -5.96 -60.30
C SER A 2 -50.60 -5.49 -59.46
N TYR A 3 -50.22 -4.23 -59.63
CA TYR A 3 -49.14 -3.57 -58.91
C TYR A 3 -49.59 -3.25 -57.48
N GLY A 4 -48.78 -3.63 -56.48
CA GLY A 4 -48.91 -3.20 -55.08
C GLY A 4 -47.78 -2.23 -54.70
N PRO A 5 -48.01 -1.30 -53.75
CA PRO A 5 -47.19 -0.10 -53.59
C PRO A 5 -45.93 -0.32 -52.76
N LEU A 6 -44.86 0.37 -53.14
CA LEU A 6 -43.59 0.49 -52.41
C LEU A 6 -43.81 1.27 -51.11
N TYR A 7 -43.60 0.62 -49.97
CA TYR A 7 -43.50 1.29 -48.67
C TYR A 7 -42.09 1.82 -48.44
N ASN A 8 -42.06 3.07 -48.01
CA ASN A 8 -40.91 3.91 -47.73
C ASN A 8 -40.27 3.47 -46.40
N THR A 9 -39.06 2.92 -46.42
CA THR A 9 -38.30 2.61 -45.19
C THR A 9 -37.54 3.85 -44.73
N GLN A 10 -38.08 4.49 -43.71
CA GLN A 10 -37.48 5.58 -42.97
C GLN A 10 -36.26 5.04 -42.21
N THR A 11 -35.06 5.51 -42.56
CA THR A 11 -33.81 5.21 -41.87
C THR A 11 -33.81 5.88 -40.50
N ASP A 12 -34.02 5.07 -39.46
CA ASP A 12 -33.95 5.47 -38.05
C ASP A 12 -32.49 5.71 -37.68
N TYR A 13 -32.19 6.87 -37.09
CA TYR A 13 -30.83 7.24 -36.70
C TYR A 13 -30.41 6.37 -35.51
N GLY A 14 -29.50 5.44 -35.78
CA GLY A 14 -29.07 4.39 -34.85
C GLY A 14 -28.60 4.92 -33.51
N VAL A 15 -29.37 4.65 -32.47
CA VAL A 15 -28.89 4.61 -31.09
C VAL A 15 -27.76 3.58 -31.06
N PRO A 16 -26.55 3.90 -30.56
CA PRO A 16 -25.47 2.92 -30.47
C PRO A 16 -25.98 1.72 -29.66
N SER A 17 -26.09 0.57 -30.34
CA SER A 17 -26.55 -0.67 -29.74
C SER A 17 -25.66 -0.98 -28.55
N LYS A 18 -26.24 -0.98 -27.35
CA LYS A 18 -25.57 -1.34 -26.10
C LYS A 18 -24.84 -2.67 -26.32
N VAL A 19 -23.51 -2.66 -26.20
CA VAL A 19 -22.68 -3.84 -26.44
C VAL A 19 -23.12 -4.94 -25.47
N SER A 20 -23.68 -6.01 -26.03
CA SER A 20 -24.14 -7.17 -25.27
C SER A 20 -22.95 -8.08 -25.00
N ILE A 21 -22.43 -8.06 -23.77
CA ILE A 21 -21.23 -8.81 -23.37
C ILE A 21 -21.51 -10.32 -23.38
N PHE A 22 -22.69 -10.77 -22.93
CA PHE A 22 -22.99 -12.20 -22.76
C PHE A 22 -23.91 -12.77 -23.85
N ASN A 23 -23.88 -12.18 -25.05
CA ASN A 23 -24.82 -12.51 -26.11
C ASN A 23 -24.81 -14.01 -26.46
N GLY A 24 -25.98 -14.66 -26.37
CA GLY A 24 -26.15 -16.09 -26.67
C GLY A 24 -25.65 -17.06 -25.59
N SER A 25 -25.09 -16.56 -24.48
CA SER A 25 -24.72 -17.39 -23.34
C SER A 25 -25.91 -17.59 -22.39
N SER A 26 -26.09 -18.82 -21.92
CA SER A 26 -27.13 -19.18 -20.97
C SER A 26 -26.49 -19.62 -19.64
N PHE A 27 -27.06 -19.17 -18.54
CA PHE A 27 -26.54 -19.38 -17.19
C PHE A 27 -27.64 -19.94 -16.30
N TYR A 28 -27.26 -20.82 -15.37
CA TYR A 28 -28.11 -21.28 -14.29
C TYR A 28 -27.43 -20.93 -12.97
N ILE A 29 -28.16 -20.22 -12.10
CA ILE A 29 -27.73 -19.88 -10.75
C ILE A 29 -28.69 -20.58 -9.77
N PRO A 30 -28.20 -21.43 -8.85
CA PRO A 30 -29.03 -22.08 -7.84
C PRO A 30 -29.88 -21.08 -7.05
N ASN A 31 -31.08 -21.51 -6.65
CA ASN A 31 -31.99 -20.66 -5.88
C ASN A 31 -31.48 -20.37 -4.45
N ASP A 32 -30.55 -21.18 -3.95
CA ASP A 32 -29.89 -21.05 -2.66
C ASP A 32 -28.63 -20.17 -2.68
N GLU A 33 -28.22 -19.64 -3.84
CA GLU A 33 -27.10 -18.68 -3.90
C GLU A 33 -27.49 -17.31 -3.33
N PRO A 34 -26.75 -16.76 -2.35
CA PRO A 34 -27.10 -15.51 -1.68
C PRO A 34 -27.13 -14.31 -2.63
N GLU A 35 -26.26 -14.31 -3.65
CA GLU A 35 -26.16 -13.23 -4.64
C GLU A 35 -26.89 -13.53 -5.97
N ARG A 36 -27.82 -14.50 -5.99
CA ARG A 36 -28.52 -14.91 -7.22
C ARG A 36 -29.17 -13.74 -7.94
N GLU A 37 -29.94 -12.91 -7.25
CA GLU A 37 -30.70 -11.82 -7.90
C GLU A 37 -29.78 -10.77 -8.52
N LYS A 38 -28.72 -10.39 -7.79
CA LYS A 38 -27.67 -9.47 -8.25
C LYS A 38 -27.08 -9.95 -9.57
N TYR A 39 -26.53 -11.17 -9.60
CA TYR A 39 -25.87 -11.69 -10.81
C TYR A 39 -26.86 -12.01 -11.93
N ALA A 40 -28.07 -12.47 -11.60
CA ALA A 40 -29.09 -12.70 -12.62
C ALA A 40 -29.48 -11.41 -13.35
N ASN A 41 -29.58 -10.29 -12.61
CA ASN A 41 -29.86 -8.98 -13.19
C ASN A 41 -28.69 -8.46 -14.03
N LEU A 42 -27.45 -8.61 -13.56
CA LEU A 42 -26.25 -8.24 -14.30
C LEU A 42 -26.13 -9.00 -15.64
N ILE A 43 -26.35 -10.32 -15.62
CA ILE A 43 -26.32 -11.16 -16.82
C ILE A 43 -27.38 -10.71 -17.82
N ARG A 44 -28.64 -10.53 -17.38
CA ARG A 44 -29.75 -10.07 -18.24
C ARG A 44 -29.52 -8.68 -18.82
N ALA A 45 -29.02 -7.74 -18.00
CA ALA A 45 -28.74 -6.37 -18.42
C ALA A 45 -27.65 -6.27 -19.49
N ASN A 46 -26.80 -7.31 -19.59
CA ASN A 46 -25.71 -7.42 -20.56
C ASN A 46 -25.96 -8.54 -21.60
N GLY A 47 -27.23 -8.90 -21.79
CA GLY A 47 -27.74 -9.73 -22.89
C GLY A 47 -27.49 -11.24 -22.79
N GLY A 48 -27.16 -11.74 -21.60
CA GLY A 48 -27.16 -13.17 -21.29
C GLY A 48 -28.54 -13.66 -20.84
N LEU A 49 -28.77 -14.97 -20.94
CA LEU A 49 -29.98 -15.63 -20.48
C LEU A 49 -29.74 -16.30 -19.13
N VAL A 50 -30.64 -16.11 -18.16
CA VAL A 50 -30.61 -16.82 -16.88
C VAL A 50 -31.82 -17.74 -16.82
N THR A 51 -31.60 -19.06 -16.70
CA THR A 51 -32.67 -20.06 -16.64
C THR A 51 -33.09 -20.34 -15.21
N ASP A 52 -34.37 -20.60 -14.98
CA ASP A 52 -34.89 -20.97 -13.64
C ASP A 52 -34.70 -22.46 -13.32
N HIS A 53 -34.41 -23.26 -14.34
CA HIS A 53 -34.13 -24.69 -14.21
C HIS A 53 -32.73 -25.01 -14.70
N GLU A 54 -32.12 -25.98 -14.03
CA GLU A 54 -30.87 -26.57 -14.46
C GLU A 54 -31.07 -27.27 -15.81
N ASN A 55 -30.31 -26.85 -16.82
CA ASN A 55 -30.28 -27.48 -18.13
C ASN A 55 -28.86 -27.96 -18.43
N PRO A 56 -28.51 -29.21 -18.04
CA PRO A 56 -27.17 -29.75 -18.26
C PRO A 56 -26.77 -29.64 -19.73
N GLY A 57 -25.60 -29.05 -20.00
CA GLY A 57 -25.05 -28.91 -21.35
C GLY A 57 -25.59 -27.73 -22.18
N ARG A 58 -26.56 -26.96 -21.67
CA ARG A 58 -27.06 -25.74 -22.35
C ARG A 58 -26.86 -24.47 -21.54
N SER A 59 -26.66 -24.56 -20.23
CA SER A 59 -26.33 -23.41 -19.39
C SER A 59 -25.07 -23.64 -18.57
N TYR A 60 -24.29 -22.57 -18.39
CA TYR A 60 -23.16 -22.54 -17.47
C TYR A 60 -23.68 -22.46 -16.04
N PHE A 61 -23.09 -23.28 -15.16
CA PHE A 61 -23.50 -23.31 -13.77
C PHE A 61 -22.69 -22.34 -12.92
N LEU A 62 -23.31 -21.25 -12.48
CA LEU A 62 -22.65 -20.25 -11.65
C LEU A 62 -23.02 -20.49 -10.18
N SER A 63 -22.02 -20.68 -9.34
CA SER A 63 -22.20 -20.91 -7.90
C SER A 63 -20.93 -20.55 -7.15
N SER A 64 -21.09 -20.02 -5.94
CA SER A 64 -20.00 -19.73 -5.01
C SER A 64 -19.40 -21.01 -4.41
N THR A 65 -20.16 -22.10 -4.41
CA THR A 65 -19.77 -23.40 -3.86
C THR A 65 -19.50 -24.40 -4.97
N PHE A 66 -18.55 -25.30 -4.77
CA PHE A 66 -18.33 -26.41 -5.69
C PHE A 66 -19.44 -27.46 -5.55
N ARG A 67 -19.98 -27.94 -6.68
CA ARG A 67 -20.90 -29.10 -6.68
C ARG A 67 -20.32 -30.26 -7.50
N ASN A 68 -20.19 -31.42 -6.86
CA ASN A 68 -19.54 -32.62 -7.42
C ASN A 68 -20.17 -33.14 -8.73
N SER A 69 -21.41 -32.78 -9.05
CA SER A 69 -22.14 -33.34 -10.20
C SER A 69 -21.84 -32.65 -11.53
N ARG A 70 -21.19 -31.48 -11.54
CA ARG A 70 -20.92 -30.73 -12.79
C ARG A 70 -19.85 -29.65 -12.64
N ASP A 71 -19.37 -29.21 -13.80
CA ASP A 71 -18.53 -28.01 -13.90
C ASP A 71 -19.28 -26.81 -13.34
N THR A 72 -18.74 -26.28 -12.25
CA THR A 72 -19.26 -25.11 -11.55
C THR A 72 -18.29 -23.95 -11.77
N PHE A 73 -18.79 -22.75 -12.01
CA PHE A 73 -17.99 -21.58 -12.34
C PHE A 73 -18.23 -20.45 -11.34
N ASN A 74 -17.16 -19.74 -11.00
CA ASN A 74 -17.19 -18.65 -10.03
C ASN A 74 -17.87 -17.39 -10.62
N PHE A 75 -18.57 -16.62 -9.78
CA PHE A 75 -19.19 -15.36 -10.17
C PHE A 75 -18.20 -14.27 -10.62
N PHE A 76 -16.91 -14.35 -10.25
CA PHE A 76 -15.86 -13.45 -10.75
C PHE A 76 -15.76 -13.40 -12.27
N PHE A 77 -16.21 -14.46 -12.95
CA PHE A 77 -16.36 -14.47 -14.41
C PHE A 77 -17.23 -13.31 -14.91
N ILE A 78 -18.36 -13.05 -14.22
CA ILE A 78 -19.28 -11.97 -14.57
C ILE A 78 -18.63 -10.62 -14.29
N ASP A 79 -18.04 -10.45 -13.11
CA ASP A 79 -17.45 -9.18 -12.70
C ASP A 79 -16.31 -8.74 -13.62
N ASN A 80 -15.38 -9.65 -13.93
CA ASN A 80 -14.26 -9.37 -14.84
C ASN A 80 -14.75 -9.11 -16.28
N SER A 81 -15.77 -9.84 -16.74
CA SER A 81 -16.30 -9.63 -18.09
C SER A 81 -16.98 -8.27 -18.25
N LEU A 82 -17.64 -7.78 -17.20
CA LEU A 82 -18.23 -6.45 -17.18
C LEU A 82 -17.19 -5.35 -17.07
N LYS A 83 -16.18 -5.54 -16.21
CA LYS A 83 -15.08 -4.59 -16.00
C LYS A 83 -14.32 -4.31 -17.30
N ASP A 84 -13.93 -5.38 -18.00
CA ASP A 84 -13.09 -5.28 -19.20
C ASP A 84 -13.91 -5.08 -20.48
N LYS A 85 -15.25 -5.11 -20.35
CA LYS A 85 -16.21 -5.03 -21.48
C LYS A 85 -15.97 -6.09 -22.56
N ILE A 86 -15.41 -7.24 -22.17
CA ILE A 86 -15.19 -8.42 -23.03
C ILE A 86 -15.68 -9.68 -22.33
N GLN A 87 -16.24 -10.64 -23.07
CA GLN A 87 -16.60 -11.93 -22.48
C GLN A 87 -15.33 -12.77 -22.31
N HIS A 88 -14.90 -12.97 -21.06
CA HIS A 88 -13.76 -13.85 -20.77
C HIS A 88 -14.06 -15.32 -21.10
N ASP A 89 -13.03 -16.17 -21.17
CA ASP A 89 -13.25 -17.62 -21.25
C ASP A 89 -13.72 -18.14 -19.89
N ILE A 90 -14.97 -18.57 -19.80
CA ILE A 90 -15.56 -19.08 -18.55
C ILE A 90 -14.78 -20.27 -17.95
N ARG A 91 -14.03 -21.02 -18.76
CA ARG A 91 -13.25 -22.18 -18.30
C ARG A 91 -12.14 -21.80 -17.32
N THR A 92 -11.60 -20.58 -17.39
CA THR A 92 -10.59 -20.10 -16.44
C THR A 92 -11.17 -19.81 -15.05
N TYR A 93 -12.49 -19.75 -14.94
CA TYR A 93 -13.24 -19.51 -13.71
C TYR A 93 -13.90 -20.78 -13.17
N LYS A 94 -13.50 -21.95 -13.67
CA LYS A 94 -14.01 -23.22 -13.16
C LYS A 94 -13.58 -23.38 -11.70
N ASN A 95 -14.54 -23.62 -10.81
CA ASN A 95 -14.26 -24.04 -9.44
C ASN A 95 -13.59 -25.42 -9.53
N ILE A 96 -12.28 -25.49 -9.29
CA ILE A 96 -11.53 -26.74 -9.27
C ILE A 96 -11.60 -27.28 -7.85
N LEU A 97 -12.20 -28.45 -7.68
CA LEU A 97 -12.05 -29.20 -6.43
C LEU A 97 -10.56 -29.55 -6.29
N PRO A 98 -9.90 -29.32 -5.14
CA PRO A 98 -8.51 -29.71 -4.93
C PRO A 98 -8.32 -31.19 -5.32
N ALA A 99 -7.44 -31.43 -6.29
CA ALA A 99 -7.18 -32.77 -6.80
C ALA A 99 -6.56 -33.62 -5.69
N GLY A 100 -7.39 -34.42 -5.01
CA GLY A 100 -7.00 -35.21 -3.84
C GLY A 100 -8.17 -35.56 -2.92
N LEU A 101 -9.25 -34.79 -2.94
CA LEU A 101 -10.50 -35.12 -2.24
C LEU A 101 -11.41 -36.00 -3.11
N ASN A 102 -10.95 -37.21 -3.43
CA ASN A 102 -11.88 -38.27 -3.81
C ASN A 102 -12.63 -38.67 -2.53
N LEU A 103 -13.72 -37.96 -2.22
CA LEU A 103 -14.68 -38.37 -1.20
C LEU A 103 -15.26 -39.71 -1.67
N GLY A 104 -14.65 -40.80 -1.25
CA GLY A 104 -15.18 -42.14 -1.43
C GLY A 104 -16.58 -42.25 -0.82
N ARG A 105 -17.19 -43.42 -0.95
CA ARG A 105 -18.57 -43.71 -0.52
C ARG A 105 -18.95 -43.14 0.87
N ALA A 106 -18.02 -43.12 1.81
CA ALA A 106 -18.21 -42.55 3.15
C ALA A 106 -18.40 -41.03 3.18
N GLY A 107 -17.75 -40.30 2.27
CA GLY A 107 -17.93 -38.86 2.12
C GLY A 107 -19.26 -38.47 1.47
N GLN A 108 -19.76 -39.32 0.57
CA GLN A 108 -21.09 -39.19 -0.02
C GLN A 108 -22.18 -39.44 1.03
N GLU A 109 -22.03 -40.49 1.84
CA GLU A 109 -22.94 -40.80 2.95
C GLU A 109 -22.99 -39.67 3.98
N TYR A 110 -21.86 -39.03 4.28
CA TYR A 110 -21.81 -37.91 5.22
C TYR A 110 -22.52 -36.66 4.68
N ALA A 111 -22.32 -36.31 3.41
CA ALA A 111 -22.99 -35.16 2.78
C ALA A 111 -24.51 -35.38 2.65
N GLU A 112 -24.95 -36.59 2.30
CA GLU A 112 -26.38 -36.95 2.27
C GLU A 112 -27.01 -36.93 3.67
N GLN A 113 -26.26 -37.34 4.70
CA GLN A 113 -26.72 -37.33 6.09
C GLN A 113 -26.87 -35.90 6.64
N GLN A 114 -25.97 -34.99 6.28
CA GLN A 114 -26.10 -33.56 6.60
C GLN A 114 -27.30 -32.91 5.89
N HIS A 115 -27.53 -33.25 4.62
CA HIS A 115 -28.69 -32.76 3.87
C HIS A 115 -30.02 -33.29 4.46
N GLN A 116 -30.06 -34.56 4.90
CA GLN A 116 -31.22 -35.11 5.60
C GLN A 116 -31.46 -34.48 6.98
N GLN A 117 -30.40 -34.16 7.74
CA GLN A 117 -30.55 -33.43 9.00
C GLN A 117 -31.12 -32.03 8.79
N HIS A 118 -30.71 -31.33 7.73
CA HIS A 118 -31.24 -30.01 7.44
C HIS A 118 -32.72 -30.04 7.03
N GLN A 119 -33.15 -31.06 6.28
CA GLN A 119 -34.58 -31.27 5.96
C GLN A 119 -35.41 -31.64 7.20
N GLN A 120 -34.85 -32.39 8.15
CA GLN A 120 -35.54 -32.74 9.40
C GLN A 120 -35.72 -31.54 10.34
N GLN A 121 -34.78 -30.59 10.36
CA GLN A 121 -34.90 -29.38 11.18
C GLN A 121 -35.98 -28.41 10.66
N GLN A 122 -36.28 -28.43 9.36
CA GLN A 122 -37.37 -27.61 8.80
C GLN A 122 -38.78 -28.14 9.10
N HIS A 123 -38.92 -29.32 9.70
CA HIS A 123 -40.22 -29.91 10.07
C HIS A 123 -40.55 -29.83 11.57
N GLN A 124 -39.72 -29.15 12.39
CA GLN A 124 -39.87 -29.17 13.85
C GLN A 124 -40.42 -27.89 14.53
N TYR A 125 -40.99 -26.94 13.80
CA TYR A 125 -41.71 -25.82 14.44
C TYR A 125 -43.23 -26.01 14.36
N PRO A 126 -43.92 -26.32 15.47
CA PRO A 126 -45.37 -26.25 15.52
C PRO A 126 -45.83 -24.82 15.80
N TYR A 127 -46.75 -24.37 14.96
CA TYR A 127 -47.65 -23.25 15.18
C TYR A 127 -48.58 -23.55 16.37
N ASN A 128 -48.77 -22.59 17.31
CA ASN A 128 -50.01 -22.27 18.07
C ASN A 128 -49.67 -21.36 19.28
N GLN A 129 -50.25 -20.17 19.49
CA GLN A 129 -51.65 -19.80 19.75
C GLN A 129 -52.15 -20.24 21.15
N PHE A 130 -52.20 -19.33 22.16
CA PHE A 130 -53.41 -18.98 22.95
C PHE A 130 -53.17 -18.03 24.15
N HIS A 131 -54.27 -17.33 24.49
CA HIS A 131 -54.56 -16.37 25.57
C HIS A 131 -54.53 -16.89 27.03
N SER A 132 -54.43 -15.92 27.96
CA SER A 132 -55.27 -15.67 29.16
C SER A 132 -54.63 -15.70 30.57
N GLN A 133 -54.74 -14.54 31.23
CA GLN A 133 -55.14 -14.24 32.64
C GLN A 133 -54.46 -14.95 33.82
N GLN A 134 -53.77 -14.19 34.70
CA GLN A 134 -54.27 -13.74 36.02
C GLN A 134 -53.22 -12.95 36.85
N SER A 135 -53.61 -11.72 37.20
CA SER A 135 -53.59 -11.00 38.50
C SER A 135 -52.42 -11.06 39.51
N ASP A 136 -51.92 -9.84 39.80
CA ASP A 136 -51.68 -9.17 41.10
C ASP A 136 -50.71 -9.73 42.16
N VAL A 137 -49.58 -9.02 42.41
CA VAL A 137 -49.18 -8.40 43.71
C VAL A 137 -48.23 -7.20 43.47
N HIS A 138 -48.46 -6.14 44.26
CA HIS A 138 -47.93 -4.76 44.38
C HIS A 138 -46.42 -4.42 44.16
N PRO A 139 -46.07 -3.14 43.85
CA PRO A 139 -44.70 -2.63 43.69
C PRO A 139 -44.23 -1.71 44.85
N GLN A 140 -42.90 -1.58 45.04
CA GLN A 140 -42.26 -0.44 45.73
C GLN A 140 -40.73 -0.50 45.57
N LEU A 141 -40.14 0.49 44.87
CA LEU A 141 -38.79 1.09 45.03
C LEU A 141 -38.24 1.62 43.70
N GLN A 142 -38.64 2.83 43.32
CA GLN A 142 -37.86 3.67 42.40
C GLN A 142 -38.19 5.14 42.71
N GLN A 143 -37.39 5.73 43.59
CA GLN A 143 -37.19 7.18 43.70
C GLN A 143 -36.06 7.39 44.70
N LEU A 144 -34.83 7.55 44.22
CA LEU A 144 -33.72 8.26 44.86
C LEU A 144 -32.55 8.33 43.86
N HIS A 145 -31.83 9.45 43.88
CA HIS A 145 -30.68 9.83 43.04
C HIS A 145 -30.98 10.61 41.75
N HIS A 146 -31.61 11.79 41.90
CA HIS A 146 -31.22 12.99 41.15
C HIS A 146 -31.14 14.17 42.13
N SER A 147 -29.97 14.40 42.72
CA SER A 147 -29.57 15.71 43.25
C SER A 147 -28.08 15.72 43.62
N ALA A 148 -27.48 16.90 43.44
CA ALA A 148 -26.17 17.34 43.94
C ALA A 148 -24.95 17.20 42.99
N ILE A 149 -24.81 18.11 42.02
CA ILE A 149 -23.55 18.83 41.72
C ILE A 149 -23.88 20.22 41.16
N VAL A 150 -24.10 21.21 42.03
CA VAL A 150 -23.93 22.63 41.72
C VAL A 150 -23.37 23.28 42.98
N GLN A 151 -22.06 23.50 43.03
CA GLN A 151 -21.39 24.55 43.83
C GLN A 151 -19.86 24.47 43.66
N ARG A 152 -19.23 25.65 43.50
CA ARG A 152 -17.79 25.96 43.44
C ARG A 152 -17.18 25.75 42.03
N LEU A 153 -16.54 26.71 41.36
CA LEU A 153 -15.68 27.82 41.79
C LEU A 153 -15.79 29.00 40.80
N THR A 154 -15.95 30.23 41.29
CA THR A 154 -15.56 31.47 40.59
C THR A 154 -14.63 32.24 41.53
N PRO A 155 -13.42 32.64 41.12
CA PRO A 155 -12.63 33.61 41.87
C PRO A 155 -13.07 35.03 41.54
N SER A 156 -13.17 35.81 42.61
CA SER A 156 -13.45 37.25 42.66
C SER A 156 -12.42 38.07 41.90
N ALA A 157 -12.89 39.02 41.12
CA ALA A 157 -12.11 40.07 40.48
C ALA A 157 -12.03 41.27 41.43
N GLU A 158 -10.89 41.49 42.05
CA GLU A 158 -10.49 42.73 42.71
C GLU A 158 -8.97 42.67 42.91
N GLU A 159 -8.28 43.79 42.68
CA GLU A 159 -6.81 43.98 42.64
C GLU A 159 -6.15 43.80 41.27
N PHE A 160 -6.10 44.86 40.47
CA PHE A 160 -4.87 45.32 39.77
C PHE A 160 -5.22 46.61 39.00
N HIS A 161 -4.85 47.79 39.53
CA HIS A 161 -4.23 48.90 38.80
C HIS A 161 -4.12 50.17 39.67
N HIS A 162 -2.90 50.42 40.16
CA HIS A 162 -2.44 51.74 40.56
C HIS A 162 -1.02 51.95 40.03
N LEU A 163 -0.71 53.20 39.64
CA LEU A 163 0.42 53.71 38.81
C LEU A 163 0.10 53.55 37.29
N GLN A 164 -0.05 54.63 36.51
CA GLN A 164 0.89 55.72 36.33
C GLN A 164 0.21 56.93 35.66
N GLU A 165 0.46 58.12 36.21
CA GLU A 165 0.11 59.42 35.66
C GLU A 165 1.10 59.86 34.54
N LEU A 166 0.65 60.86 33.77
CA LEU A 166 1.40 61.86 32.99
C LEU A 166 1.67 61.60 31.49
N SER A 167 0.73 62.03 30.64
CA SER A 167 0.90 63.14 29.67
C SER A 167 -0.43 63.31 28.92
N GLY A 168 -1.15 64.43 29.05
CA GLY A 168 -0.80 65.69 28.36
C GLY A 168 -1.66 65.79 27.10
N GLY A 169 -2.79 66.50 27.19
CA GLY A 169 -3.79 66.58 26.13
C GLY A 169 -3.44 67.50 24.98
N VAL A 170 -4.07 67.26 23.83
CA VAL A 170 -4.52 68.27 22.86
C VAL A 170 -5.77 67.70 22.17
N GLU A 171 -6.94 68.28 22.45
CA GLU A 171 -8.14 68.14 21.63
C GLU A 171 -8.04 69.11 20.44
N VAL A 172 -8.11 68.59 19.21
CA VAL A 172 -8.63 69.34 18.07
C VAL A 172 -9.49 68.39 17.24
N GLY A 173 -10.79 68.71 17.18
CA GLY A 173 -11.76 68.02 16.35
C GLY A 173 -11.51 68.21 14.86
N GLY A 174 -11.84 67.17 14.09
CA GLY A 174 -11.80 67.20 12.63
C GLY A 174 -12.74 66.11 12.09
N TYR A 175 -13.82 66.57 11.47
CA TYR A 175 -14.90 65.78 10.92
C TYR A 175 -14.44 64.80 9.83
N GLY A 176 -14.92 63.56 9.93
CA GLY A 176 -15.46 62.76 8.83
C GLY A 176 -14.57 62.49 7.62
N THR A 177 -14.07 61.25 7.55
CA THR A 177 -14.25 60.39 6.36
C THR A 177 -14.24 58.93 6.80
N ASP A 178 -15.38 58.28 6.64
CA ASP A 178 -15.54 56.83 6.69
C ASP A 178 -14.70 56.16 5.60
N ASP A 179 -13.51 55.68 5.96
CA ASP A 179 -12.77 54.67 5.20
C ASP A 179 -12.43 53.52 6.16
N LYS A 180 -13.48 52.85 6.66
CA LYS A 180 -13.36 51.51 7.26
C LYS A 180 -13.11 50.48 6.16
N ARG A 181 -11.94 50.54 5.53
CA ARG A 181 -11.39 49.42 4.75
C ARG A 181 -10.49 48.63 5.69
N ASN A 182 -10.78 47.35 5.85
CA ASN A 182 -9.99 46.35 6.59
C ASN A 182 -8.50 46.69 6.67
N ALA A 183 -8.10 47.36 7.76
CA ALA A 183 -6.74 47.27 8.23
C ALA A 183 -6.58 45.83 8.71
N ASN A 184 -6.12 44.93 7.85
CA ASN A 184 -5.52 43.67 8.27
C ASN A 184 -4.41 44.04 9.25
N SER A 185 -4.73 44.08 10.55
CA SER A 185 -3.78 44.44 11.59
C SER A 185 -2.70 43.37 11.60
N LYS A 186 -1.57 43.66 10.99
CA LYS A 186 -0.39 42.81 11.09
C LYS A 186 0.06 42.87 12.54
N HIS A 187 -0.28 41.84 13.31
CA HIS A 187 0.18 41.70 14.69
C HIS A 187 1.70 41.53 14.69
N SER A 188 2.39 42.30 15.52
CA SER A 188 3.83 42.16 15.71
C SER A 188 4.11 41.02 16.68
N PHE A 189 5.20 40.28 16.45
CA PHE A 189 5.64 39.22 17.35
C PHE A 189 6.18 39.81 18.65
N THR A 190 5.67 39.34 19.77
CA THR A 190 6.16 39.65 21.11
C THR A 190 7.33 38.75 21.50
N PRO A 191 8.21 39.16 22.44
CA PRO A 191 9.29 38.31 22.94
C PRO A 191 8.81 36.97 23.52
N GLU A 192 7.63 36.96 24.15
CA GLU A 192 7.00 35.77 24.71
C GLU A 192 6.56 34.78 23.62
N GLU A 193 6.00 35.30 22.51
CA GLU A 193 5.67 34.51 21.33
C GLU A 193 6.92 33.93 20.66
N ASP A 194 7.98 34.73 20.51
CA ASP A 194 9.28 34.28 19.98
C ASP A 194 9.87 33.14 20.84
N ALA A 195 9.78 33.25 22.18
CA ALA A 195 10.23 32.22 23.11
C ALA A 195 9.44 30.90 22.96
N LYS A 196 8.12 30.99 22.76
CA LYS A 196 7.27 29.81 22.49
C LYS A 196 7.63 29.12 21.18
N ILE A 197 7.88 29.90 20.12
CA ILE A 197 8.29 29.35 18.82
C ILE A 197 9.62 28.60 18.94
N LEU A 198 10.61 29.21 19.61
CA LEU A 198 11.91 28.57 19.87
C LEU A 198 11.74 27.28 20.67
N GLU A 199 10.97 27.29 21.77
CA GLU A 199 10.75 26.10 22.60
C GLU A 199 10.06 24.96 21.84
N ALA A 200 9.06 25.27 21.01
CA ALA A 200 8.41 24.27 20.17
C ALA A 200 9.39 23.64 19.16
N VAL A 201 10.26 24.44 18.54
CA VAL A 201 11.31 23.94 17.63
C VAL A 201 12.38 23.13 18.38
N ARG A 202 12.74 23.51 19.61
CA ARG A 202 13.68 22.76 20.44
C ARG A 202 13.16 21.37 20.77
N ARG A 203 11.85 21.23 20.99
CA ARG A 203 11.19 19.95 21.31
C ARG A 203 11.01 19.04 20.11
N ASP A 204 10.84 19.61 18.92
CA ASP A 204 10.70 18.86 17.67
C ASP A 204 11.70 19.34 16.60
N PRO A 205 13.02 19.14 16.84
CA PRO A 205 14.05 19.68 15.97
C PRO A 205 14.03 19.04 14.58
N ARG A 206 13.45 17.85 14.41
CA ARG A 206 13.31 17.17 13.09
C ARG A 206 12.27 17.85 12.20
N ARG A 207 11.25 18.47 12.79
CA ARG A 207 10.18 19.19 12.10
C ARG A 207 10.44 20.70 11.97
N ARG A 208 11.61 21.19 12.35
CA ARG A 208 12.00 22.63 12.30
C ARG A 208 11.85 23.34 10.95
N THR A 209 11.75 22.60 9.84
CA THR A 209 11.52 23.17 8.49
C THR A 209 10.09 22.92 7.95
N SER A 210 9.30 22.11 8.64
CA SER A 210 7.97 21.64 8.24
C SER A 210 6.89 22.70 8.46
N HIS A 211 5.96 22.87 7.51
CA HIS A 211 4.80 23.76 7.67
C HIS A 211 3.90 23.32 8.82
N LYS A 212 3.65 22.00 8.94
CA LYS A 212 2.73 21.44 9.94
C LYS A 212 3.10 21.82 11.38
N LEU A 213 4.40 21.88 11.71
CA LEU A 213 4.85 22.31 13.04
C LEU A 213 4.44 23.77 13.30
N PHE A 214 4.66 24.67 12.34
CA PHE A 214 4.32 26.07 12.50
C PHE A 214 2.80 26.32 12.47
N ASP A 215 2.03 25.50 11.75
CA ASP A 215 0.57 25.51 11.81
C ASP A 215 0.05 25.03 13.18
N GLU A 216 0.72 24.08 13.82
CA GLU A 216 0.42 23.66 15.20
C GLU A 216 0.71 24.79 16.19
N ILE A 217 1.85 25.47 16.08
CA ILE A 217 2.19 26.63 16.91
C ILE A 217 1.17 27.77 16.72
N ALA A 218 0.66 27.96 15.49
CA ALA A 218 -0.37 28.97 15.20
C ALA A 218 -1.68 28.76 15.97
N LYS A 219 -2.00 27.52 16.38
CA LYS A 219 -3.18 27.25 17.22
C LYS A 219 -3.05 27.85 18.62
N GLU A 220 -1.83 27.93 19.14
CA GLU A 220 -1.53 28.55 20.43
C GLU A 220 -1.28 30.06 20.31
N LEU A 221 -0.78 30.50 19.14
CA LEU A 221 -0.50 31.90 18.81
C LEU A 221 -1.56 32.44 17.83
N THR A 222 -2.81 32.53 18.30
CA THR A 222 -4.00 32.78 17.45
C THR A 222 -3.96 34.07 16.62
N ASN A 223 -3.11 35.02 16.97
CA ASN A 223 -2.91 36.27 16.21
C ASN A 223 -2.01 36.10 14.97
N HIS A 224 -1.40 34.91 14.79
CA HIS A 224 -0.44 34.63 13.74
C HIS A 224 -0.83 33.40 12.93
N THR A 225 -0.45 33.40 11.65
CA THR A 225 -0.62 32.23 10.78
C THR A 225 0.63 31.35 10.83
N GLY A 226 0.54 30.06 10.52
CA GLY A 226 1.72 29.20 10.45
C GLY A 226 2.78 29.70 9.47
N ASN A 227 2.37 30.36 8.37
CA ASN A 227 3.29 30.99 7.44
C ASN A 227 4.03 32.20 8.04
N SER A 228 3.36 33.08 8.78
CA SER A 228 4.02 34.23 9.43
C SER A 228 4.97 33.77 10.52
N ILE A 229 4.60 32.74 11.30
CA ILE A 229 5.45 32.11 12.32
C ILE A 229 6.69 31.47 11.68
N ARG A 230 6.49 30.67 10.62
CA ARG A 230 7.60 30.03 9.89
C ARG A 230 8.57 31.07 9.32
N TYR A 231 8.05 32.14 8.75
CA TYR A 231 8.86 33.25 8.23
C TYR A 231 9.64 33.95 9.36
N ARG A 232 8.97 34.21 10.50
CA ARG A 232 9.60 34.79 11.70
C ARG A 232 10.74 33.92 12.20
N TYR A 233 10.51 32.61 12.33
CA TYR A 233 11.52 31.66 12.78
C TYR A 233 12.75 31.68 11.87
N ARG A 234 12.58 31.42 10.56
CA ARG A 234 13.69 31.31 9.60
C ARG A 234 14.56 32.57 9.50
N ASN A 235 13.95 33.76 9.60
CA ASN A 235 14.70 35.00 9.36
C ASN A 235 15.25 35.65 10.64
N GLN A 236 14.68 35.37 11.81
CA GLN A 236 15.02 36.13 13.03
C GLN A 236 15.30 35.27 14.27
N LEU A 237 14.75 34.05 14.34
CA LEU A 237 14.87 33.20 15.53
C LEU A 237 15.81 32.02 15.33
N GLU A 238 16.01 31.56 14.09
CA GLU A 238 16.89 30.41 13.80
C GLU A 238 18.32 30.64 14.29
N SER A 239 18.86 31.86 14.11
CA SER A 239 20.18 32.25 14.65
C SER A 239 20.23 32.37 16.17
N LYS A 240 19.07 32.38 16.84
CA LYS A 240 18.92 32.42 18.31
C LYS A 240 18.58 31.04 18.90
N LEU A 241 18.54 29.98 18.08
CA LEU A 241 18.29 28.62 18.54
C LEU A 241 19.55 28.08 19.20
N GLU A 242 19.84 28.48 20.44
CA GLU A 242 21.08 28.16 21.17
C GLU A 242 21.35 26.66 21.40
N PHE A 243 20.29 25.87 21.54
CA PHE A 243 20.32 24.42 21.77
C PHE A 243 19.03 23.80 21.26
N VAL A 244 19.00 22.47 21.17
CA VAL A 244 17.77 21.68 20.95
C VAL A 244 17.69 20.55 21.96
N TYR A 245 16.52 19.93 22.14
CA TYR A 245 16.44 18.72 22.97
C TYR A 245 16.81 17.48 22.16
N LYS A 246 17.50 16.55 22.81
CA LYS A 246 17.91 15.28 22.20
C LYS A 246 16.67 14.42 21.94
N THR A 247 16.56 13.92 20.71
CA THR A 247 15.46 13.04 20.29
C THR A 247 15.96 11.66 19.91
N ASN A 248 15.16 10.63 20.14
CA ASN A 248 15.41 9.28 19.63
C ASN A 248 15.15 9.18 18.11
N SER A 249 15.38 8.00 17.53
CA SER A 249 15.17 7.72 16.10
C SER A 249 13.72 7.91 15.64
N MET A 250 12.74 7.83 16.55
CA MET A 250 11.31 8.04 16.30
C MET A 250 10.90 9.52 16.45
N GLY A 251 11.80 10.38 16.94
CA GLY A 251 11.50 11.80 17.20
C GLY A 251 10.93 12.08 18.59
N GLY A 252 10.86 11.09 19.48
CA GLY A 252 10.52 11.28 20.89
C GLY A 252 11.68 11.90 21.68
N LEU A 253 11.36 12.75 22.66
CA LEU A 253 12.33 13.37 23.55
C LEU A 253 13.03 12.32 24.43
N ILE A 254 14.34 12.48 24.62
CA ILE A 254 15.14 11.67 25.55
C ILE A 254 15.31 12.47 26.84
N TYR A 255 15.00 11.83 27.96
CA TYR A 255 15.06 12.42 29.29
C TYR A 255 16.27 11.85 30.06
N ASP A 256 16.80 12.65 30.99
CA ASP A 256 17.81 12.21 31.95
C ASP A 256 17.19 11.39 33.10
N ASP A 257 18.03 10.91 34.01
CA ASP A 257 17.61 10.12 35.19
C ASP A 257 16.66 10.90 36.14
N HIS A 258 16.54 12.22 35.97
CA HIS A 258 15.66 13.08 36.75
C HIS A 258 14.36 13.43 36.01
N GLY A 259 14.16 12.91 34.79
CA GLY A 259 12.99 13.19 33.96
C GLY A 259 13.02 14.54 33.24
N ASN A 260 14.18 15.19 33.13
CA ASN A 260 14.34 16.42 32.36
C ASN A 260 14.84 16.12 30.93
N PRO A 261 14.35 16.81 29.90
CA PRO A 261 14.81 16.59 28.53
C PRO A 261 16.27 17.01 28.38
N ILE A 262 17.07 16.14 27.76
CA ILE A 262 18.52 16.37 27.62
C ILE A 262 18.77 17.42 26.52
N HIS A 263 19.58 18.43 26.81
CA HIS A 263 20.00 19.43 25.83
C HIS A 263 21.10 18.87 24.91
N ASP A 264 21.03 19.20 23.62
CA ASP A 264 22.05 18.90 22.62
C ASP A 264 22.49 20.19 21.90
N SER A 265 23.72 20.18 21.38
CA SER A 265 24.29 21.32 20.65
C SER A 265 23.63 21.49 19.29
N ILE A 266 23.59 22.73 18.78
CA ILE A 266 23.18 23.06 17.41
C ILE A 266 24.02 22.29 16.38
N ASP A 267 25.30 22.05 16.69
CA ASP A 267 26.21 21.29 15.83
C ASP A 267 25.74 19.84 15.62
N ASN A 268 24.94 19.32 16.55
CA ASN A 268 24.36 17.97 16.54
C ASN A 268 22.87 17.96 16.15
N LEU A 269 22.39 18.99 15.41
CA LEU A 269 21.00 19.04 14.97
C LEU A 269 20.61 17.75 14.23
N PRO A 270 19.52 17.08 14.66
CA PRO A 270 19.07 15.88 13.97
C PRO A 270 18.68 16.21 12.53
N LYS A 271 18.84 15.22 11.65
CA LYS A 271 18.45 15.34 10.25
C LYS A 271 16.96 15.68 10.14
N THR A 272 16.63 16.62 9.25
CA THR A 272 15.24 16.98 8.97
C THR A 272 14.50 15.80 8.36
N MET A 273 13.17 15.81 8.42
CA MET A 273 12.35 14.78 7.76
C MET A 273 12.67 14.57 6.27
N LYS A 274 13.09 15.62 5.57
CA LYS A 274 13.51 15.58 4.17
C LYS A 274 14.95 16.05 4.07
N ASN A 275 15.88 15.13 3.87
CA ASN A 275 17.28 15.47 3.65
C ASN A 275 17.49 15.86 2.19
N ARG A 276 18.37 16.85 1.95
CA ARG A 276 18.81 17.20 0.60
C ARG A 276 19.90 16.22 0.18
N PHE A 277 19.89 15.80 -1.09
CA PHE A 277 20.97 14.99 -1.64
C PHE A 277 22.22 15.86 -1.84
N THR A 278 23.38 15.33 -1.44
CA THR A 278 24.68 15.95 -1.72
C THR A 278 25.26 15.47 -3.05
N MET A 279 26.31 16.15 -3.53
CA MET A 279 27.03 15.75 -4.74
C MET A 279 27.65 14.36 -4.57
N GLU A 280 28.20 14.07 -3.40
CA GLU A 280 28.86 12.81 -3.06
C GLU A 280 27.84 11.66 -3.05
N GLU A 281 26.64 11.92 -2.50
CA GLU A 281 25.52 10.98 -2.51
C GLU A 281 25.02 10.69 -3.93
N ASP A 282 24.89 11.73 -4.77
CA ASP A 282 24.54 11.59 -6.17
C ASP A 282 25.60 10.81 -6.97
N LYS A 283 26.88 11.11 -6.74
CA LYS A 283 28.00 10.41 -7.39
C LYS A 283 28.00 8.94 -6.99
N LEU A 284 27.86 8.65 -5.70
CA LEU A 284 27.79 7.29 -5.16
C LEU A 284 26.64 6.49 -5.77
N LEU A 285 25.45 7.09 -5.89
CA LEU A 285 24.30 6.46 -6.55
C LEU A 285 24.64 6.09 -7.99
N CYS A 286 25.22 7.02 -8.75
CA CYS A 286 25.58 6.77 -10.14
C CYS A 286 26.65 5.67 -10.28
N GLU A 287 27.71 5.71 -9.47
CA GLU A 287 28.77 4.70 -9.46
C GLU A 287 28.21 3.30 -9.16
N LYS A 288 27.32 3.18 -8.17
CA LYS A 288 26.70 1.89 -7.81
C LYS A 288 25.79 1.34 -8.90
N ILE A 289 25.11 2.20 -9.66
CA ILE A 289 24.29 1.76 -10.80
C ILE A 289 25.18 1.25 -11.94
N VAL A 290 26.29 1.94 -12.22
CA VAL A 290 27.28 1.49 -13.20
C VAL A 290 27.85 0.13 -12.80
N GLU A 291 28.27 -0.03 -11.55
CA GLU A 291 28.79 -1.29 -11.01
C GLU A 291 27.76 -2.44 -11.17
N TYR A 292 26.50 -2.18 -10.81
CA TYR A 292 25.42 -3.15 -10.96
C TYR A 292 25.22 -3.60 -12.41
N ASN A 293 25.17 -2.65 -13.36
CA ASN A 293 24.96 -2.96 -14.78
C ASN A 293 26.18 -3.67 -15.40
N GLN A 294 27.40 -3.33 -14.98
CA GLN A 294 28.61 -4.05 -15.39
C GLN A 294 28.57 -5.52 -14.95
N LYS A 295 28.18 -5.79 -13.70
CA LYS A 295 28.02 -7.18 -13.20
C LYS A 295 26.94 -7.93 -13.96
N LEU A 296 25.79 -7.31 -14.18
CA LEU A 296 24.69 -7.90 -14.95
C LEU A 296 25.12 -8.22 -16.39
N HIS A 297 25.88 -7.31 -17.01
CA HIS A 297 26.38 -7.49 -18.36
C HIS A 297 27.45 -8.59 -18.46
N ALA A 298 28.39 -8.65 -17.51
CA ALA A 298 29.40 -9.70 -17.44
C ALA A 298 28.74 -11.09 -17.39
N LYS A 299 27.68 -11.23 -16.60
CA LYS A 299 26.89 -12.46 -16.53
C LYS A 299 26.21 -12.80 -17.87
N LYS A 300 25.66 -11.82 -18.59
CA LYS A 300 25.08 -12.05 -19.93
C LYS A 300 26.13 -12.50 -20.96
N ILE A 301 27.38 -12.05 -20.86
CA ILE A 301 28.47 -12.53 -21.72
C ILE A 301 28.78 -14.00 -21.40
N GLU A 302 28.90 -14.32 -20.11
CA GLU A 302 29.15 -15.69 -19.63
C GLU A 302 28.06 -16.66 -20.09
N ASP A 303 26.81 -16.23 -20.03
CA ASP A 303 25.63 -16.97 -20.51
C ASP A 303 25.51 -17.00 -22.05
N GLY A 304 26.39 -16.31 -22.79
CA GLY A 304 26.38 -16.23 -24.26
C GLY A 304 25.22 -15.42 -24.86
N LEU A 305 24.49 -14.67 -24.03
CA LEU A 305 23.32 -13.86 -24.42
C LEU A 305 23.70 -12.56 -25.15
N THR A 306 24.91 -12.04 -24.90
CA THR A 306 25.42 -10.84 -25.59
C THR A 306 26.92 -10.97 -25.85
N LYS A 307 27.38 -10.36 -26.93
CA LYS A 307 28.80 -10.22 -27.29
C LYS A 307 29.25 -8.76 -27.38
N GLU A 308 28.30 -7.83 -27.36
CA GLU A 308 28.59 -6.40 -27.47
C GLU A 308 29.07 -5.85 -26.13
N PRO A 309 29.98 -4.86 -26.11
CA PRO A 309 30.39 -4.20 -24.86
C PRO A 309 29.23 -3.36 -24.28
N LEU A 310 29.19 -3.24 -22.95
CA LEU A 310 28.20 -2.41 -22.27
C LEU A 310 28.43 -0.92 -22.60
N ASP A 311 27.42 -0.26 -23.18
CA ASP A 311 27.42 1.18 -23.35
C ASP A 311 27.02 1.89 -22.04
N LEU A 312 28.01 2.48 -21.36
CA LEU A 312 27.81 3.20 -20.11
C LEU A 312 27.05 4.54 -20.27
N TYR A 313 27.01 5.09 -21.48
CA TYR A 313 26.28 6.33 -21.78
C TYR A 313 24.82 6.07 -22.18
N SER A 314 24.45 4.80 -22.37
CA SER A 314 23.07 4.39 -22.59
C SER A 314 22.22 4.46 -21.31
N GLN A 315 20.92 4.19 -21.45
CA GLN A 315 20.01 4.14 -20.32
C GLN A 315 20.26 2.89 -19.48
N LEU A 316 21.08 3.04 -18.43
CA LEU A 316 21.30 2.01 -17.42
C LEU A 316 20.03 1.80 -16.58
N THR A 317 19.82 0.57 -16.10
CA THR A 317 18.62 0.20 -15.34
C THR A 317 18.98 -0.32 -13.94
N ALA A 318 18.07 -0.17 -12.98
CA ALA A 318 18.24 -0.67 -11.62
C ALA A 318 16.91 -1.23 -11.08
N PRO A 319 16.87 -2.47 -10.55
CA PRO A 319 15.67 -3.06 -9.96
C PRO A 319 15.32 -2.42 -8.61
N VAL A 320 14.11 -2.66 -8.10
CA VAL A 320 13.69 -2.14 -6.79
C VAL A 320 14.58 -2.64 -5.64
N SER A 321 15.07 -3.88 -5.73
CA SER A 321 15.97 -4.48 -4.74
C SER A 321 17.29 -3.72 -4.59
N PHE A 322 17.82 -3.14 -5.67
CA PHE A 322 19.05 -2.34 -5.64
C PHE A 322 18.95 -1.16 -4.68
N PHE A 323 17.79 -0.49 -4.62
CA PHE A 323 17.62 0.68 -3.75
C PHE A 323 17.50 0.31 -2.26
N ARG A 324 17.19 -0.94 -1.93
CA ARG A 324 17.27 -1.46 -0.55
C ARG A 324 18.73 -1.53 -0.11
N ASP A 325 19.63 -1.93 -1.00
CA ASP A 325 21.06 -1.97 -0.70
C ASP A 325 21.65 -0.56 -0.62
N MET A 326 21.17 0.39 -1.43
CA MET A 326 21.56 1.80 -1.32
C MET A 326 21.17 2.41 0.03
N GLU A 327 19.98 2.12 0.55
CA GLU A 327 19.56 2.56 1.90
C GLU A 327 20.46 1.98 3.00
N ARG A 328 20.92 0.73 2.85
CA ARG A 328 21.86 0.11 3.79
C ARG A 328 23.25 0.75 3.72
N ILE A 329 23.75 1.04 2.52
CA ILE A 329 25.06 1.66 2.30
C ILE A 329 25.05 3.11 2.76
N CYS A 330 23.97 3.84 2.47
CA CYS A 330 23.81 5.25 2.80
C CYS A 330 22.43 5.49 3.42
N PRO A 331 22.29 5.30 4.75
CA PRO A 331 21.02 5.40 5.47
C PRO A 331 20.54 6.83 5.67
N THR A 332 21.19 7.80 5.02
CA THR A 332 20.80 9.22 5.07
C THR A 332 19.49 9.48 4.33
N HIS A 333 19.16 8.62 3.36
CA HIS A 333 17.95 8.66 2.57
C HIS A 333 17.30 7.28 2.53
N THR A 334 15.97 7.27 2.45
CA THR A 334 15.22 6.02 2.40
C THR A 334 15.34 5.36 1.01
N ARG A 335 15.03 4.06 0.93
CA ARG A 335 14.93 3.33 -0.36
C ARG A 335 14.07 4.08 -1.39
N ALA A 336 12.93 4.63 -0.96
CA ALA A 336 12.03 5.37 -1.84
C ALA A 336 12.66 6.67 -2.35
N ALA A 337 13.37 7.40 -1.49
CA ALA A 337 14.08 8.62 -1.85
C ALA A 337 15.21 8.34 -2.86
N TRP A 338 16.00 7.29 -2.65
CA TRP A 338 17.04 6.86 -3.60
C TRP A 338 16.46 6.49 -4.98
N ARG A 339 15.37 5.71 -5.00
CA ARG A 339 14.67 5.33 -6.24
C ARG A 339 14.16 6.56 -6.99
N ASP A 340 13.53 7.50 -6.29
CA ASP A 340 13.00 8.72 -6.91
C ASP A 340 14.12 9.63 -7.41
N ARG A 341 15.22 9.72 -6.66
CA ARG A 341 16.44 10.43 -7.06
C ARG A 341 17.02 9.88 -8.35
N TYR A 342 17.15 8.56 -8.44
CA TYR A 342 17.54 7.87 -9.68
C TYR A 342 16.61 8.23 -10.84
N ARG A 343 15.30 7.97 -10.71
CA ARG A 343 14.33 8.13 -11.79
C ARG A 343 14.21 9.56 -12.29
N LYS A 344 14.14 10.53 -11.36
CA LYS A 344 13.85 11.93 -11.71
C LYS A 344 15.09 12.74 -12.04
N PHE A 345 16.25 12.37 -11.52
CA PHE A 345 17.48 13.16 -11.65
C PHE A 345 18.57 12.38 -12.39
N ALA A 346 19.05 11.25 -11.85
CA ALA A 346 20.20 10.53 -12.42
C ALA A 346 19.94 10.08 -13.87
N THR A 347 18.77 9.50 -14.14
CA THR A 347 18.40 9.06 -15.51
C THR A 347 18.30 10.24 -16.48
N LYS A 348 17.86 11.42 -16.02
CA LYS A 348 17.72 12.61 -16.89
C LYS A 348 19.04 13.35 -17.11
N TYR A 349 19.92 13.36 -16.11
CA TYR A 349 21.26 13.94 -16.25
C TYR A 349 22.13 13.08 -17.18
N GLY A 350 21.99 11.76 -17.08
CA GLY A 350 22.88 10.76 -17.66
C GLY A 350 23.87 10.29 -16.60
N ILE A 351 23.82 9.00 -16.26
CA ILE A 351 24.51 8.44 -15.09
C ILE A 351 26.02 8.53 -15.23
N GLN A 352 26.58 7.98 -16.32
CA GLN A 352 28.02 8.06 -16.57
C GLN A 352 28.46 9.52 -16.76
N ARG A 353 27.67 10.33 -17.46
CA ARG A 353 27.96 11.75 -17.65
C ARG A 353 28.09 12.51 -16.33
N TYR A 354 27.24 12.24 -15.33
CA TYR A 354 27.34 12.88 -14.02
C TYR A 354 28.63 12.50 -13.30
N ILE A 355 29.05 11.23 -13.39
CA ILE A 355 30.32 10.76 -12.81
C ILE A 355 31.49 11.50 -13.47
N ASP A 356 31.52 11.54 -14.80
CA ASP A 356 32.57 12.22 -15.56
C ASP A 356 32.64 13.71 -15.22
N ASP A 357 31.47 14.37 -15.07
CA ASP A 357 31.41 15.78 -14.67
C ASP A 357 31.93 15.99 -13.23
N CYS A 358 31.67 15.06 -12.31
CA CYS A 358 32.22 15.08 -10.94
C CYS A 358 33.74 14.97 -10.87
N GLU A 359 34.38 14.43 -11.90
CA GLU A 359 35.84 14.25 -11.97
C GLU A 359 36.56 15.43 -12.62
N LYS A 360 35.82 16.36 -13.25
CA LYS A 360 36.38 17.60 -13.80
C LYS A 360 36.70 18.60 -12.70
N ASP A 361 37.64 19.52 -12.97
CA ASP A 361 38.03 20.59 -12.05
C ASP A 361 36.84 21.48 -11.63
N ASN A 362 35.83 21.61 -12.50
CA ASN A 362 34.56 22.27 -12.23
C ASN A 362 33.49 21.26 -11.80
N LYS A 363 33.62 20.73 -10.57
CA LYS A 363 32.67 19.76 -10.02
C LYS A 363 31.24 20.31 -10.07
N PRO A 364 30.27 19.58 -10.63
CA PRO A 364 28.88 19.97 -10.56
C PRO A 364 28.42 19.96 -9.10
N GLY A 365 27.41 20.78 -8.80
CA GLY A 365 26.66 20.60 -7.56
C GLY A 365 25.84 19.30 -7.57
N PRO A 366 25.08 19.02 -6.49
CA PRO A 366 24.07 17.97 -6.53
C PRO A 366 23.09 18.23 -7.68
N MET A 367 22.58 17.16 -8.30
CA MET A 367 21.67 17.25 -9.44
C MET A 367 20.41 18.06 -9.08
N LYS A 368 20.12 19.13 -9.82
CA LYS A 368 19.00 20.04 -9.57
C LYS A 368 18.19 20.29 -10.85
N ASP A 369 16.97 20.80 -10.70
CA ASP A 369 16.13 21.32 -11.80
C ASP A 369 15.63 20.31 -12.84
N PHE A 370 15.68 19.02 -12.54
CA PHE A 370 15.16 17.94 -13.42
C PHE A 370 13.67 17.59 -13.19
N THR A 371 13.03 18.23 -12.21
CA THR A 371 11.63 17.96 -11.82
C THR A 371 10.63 18.91 -12.45
N LYS A 372 10.93 19.50 -13.61
CA LYS A 372 9.94 20.26 -14.38
C LYS A 372 8.74 19.35 -14.66
N ARG A 373 7.70 19.44 -13.82
CA ARG A 373 6.40 18.85 -14.09
C ARG A 373 5.95 19.58 -15.35
N GLY A 374 5.70 18.85 -16.44
CA GLY A 374 5.00 19.40 -17.59
C GLY A 374 3.82 20.19 -17.03
N GLY A 375 3.78 21.49 -17.32
CA GLY A 375 2.87 22.41 -16.64
C GLY A 375 1.50 21.76 -16.62
N ARG A 376 0.93 21.53 -15.42
CA ARG A 376 -0.46 21.13 -15.31
C ARG A 376 -1.21 22.26 -16.00
N ILE A 377 -1.65 22.02 -17.24
CA ILE A 377 -2.57 22.90 -17.93
C ILE A 377 -3.81 22.84 -17.04
N LEU A 378 -3.94 23.83 -16.16
CA LEU A 378 -5.14 24.05 -15.38
C LEU A 378 -6.24 24.23 -16.43
N LYS A 379 -6.99 23.16 -16.66
CA LYS A 379 -8.15 23.09 -17.54
C LYS A 379 -9.30 23.81 -16.82
N ASN A 380 -9.13 25.10 -16.60
CA ASN A 380 -10.14 26.00 -16.06
C ASN A 380 -9.92 27.40 -16.63
N SER A 381 -10.26 27.52 -17.91
CA SER A 381 -10.78 28.77 -18.47
C SER A 381 -11.79 28.39 -19.55
N ASN A 382 -13.07 28.35 -19.16
CA ASN A 382 -14.14 28.65 -20.10
C ASN A 382 -13.89 30.09 -20.58
N SER A 383 -13.24 30.22 -21.72
CA SER A 383 -13.19 31.48 -22.45
C SER A 383 -14.33 31.47 -23.46
N ASP A 384 -15.25 32.40 -23.24
CA ASP A 384 -16.32 32.79 -24.14
C ASP A 384 -15.85 32.91 -25.60
N ASP A 385 -16.67 32.34 -26.47
CA ASP A 385 -16.73 32.59 -27.90
C ASP A 385 -16.85 34.09 -28.18
N LYS A 386 -15.78 34.72 -28.71
CA LYS A 386 -15.88 35.85 -29.65
C LYS A 386 -14.72 35.88 -30.65
N SER A 387 -15.03 35.39 -31.85
CA SER A 387 -14.78 35.99 -33.18
C SER A 387 -13.49 36.78 -33.50
N ASP A 388 -12.94 36.42 -34.66
CA ASP A 388 -12.28 37.25 -35.68
C ASP A 388 -10.82 37.74 -35.49
N SER A 389 -9.91 37.07 -36.23
CA SER A 389 -9.03 37.61 -37.30
C SER A 389 -7.76 36.75 -37.42
N LYS A 390 -7.59 35.94 -38.48
CA LYS A 390 -6.96 36.23 -39.78
C LYS A 390 -5.52 36.81 -39.72
N LEU A 391 -4.60 36.00 -40.26
CA LEU A 391 -3.38 36.33 -41.04
C LEU A 391 -2.02 36.60 -40.35
N GLY A 392 -0.99 35.92 -40.87
CA GLY A 392 0.40 36.43 -40.98
C GLY A 392 1.46 35.59 -40.27
N ILE A 393 2.05 34.55 -40.88
CA ILE A 393 3.29 34.56 -41.69
C ILE A 393 4.59 34.93 -40.93
N LYS A 394 5.42 33.89 -40.70
CA LYS A 394 6.90 33.74 -40.82
C LYS A 394 7.84 34.96 -40.61
N ARG A 395 8.86 34.75 -39.74
CA ARG A 395 10.35 34.80 -40.00
C ARG A 395 11.07 34.77 -38.64
N LYS A 396 11.90 33.78 -38.28
CA LYS A 396 13.31 33.50 -38.67
C LYS A 396 14.21 34.75 -38.79
N LEU A 397 15.11 34.93 -37.82
CA LEU A 397 16.42 35.59 -38.00
C LEU A 397 17.34 35.27 -36.79
N GLU A 398 18.45 34.61 -37.10
CA GLU A 398 19.70 34.52 -36.34
C GLU A 398 20.40 35.88 -36.37
N ILE A 399 21.07 36.29 -35.29
CA ILE A 399 22.33 37.07 -35.31
C ILE A 399 23.20 36.66 -34.10
N ASP A 400 24.48 36.47 -34.41
CA ASP A 400 25.61 36.04 -33.59
C ASP A 400 26.15 37.08 -32.57
N GLU A 401 26.85 36.52 -31.59
CA GLU A 401 28.12 36.93 -30.92
C GLU A 401 28.50 38.42 -30.80
N GLU A 402 28.79 38.87 -29.57
CA GLU A 402 30.17 39.21 -29.16
C GLU A 402 30.32 39.55 -27.65
N GLU A 403 31.56 39.40 -27.19
CA GLU A 403 32.09 39.36 -25.83
C GLU A 403 31.88 40.61 -24.96
N THR A 404 31.90 40.42 -23.63
CA THR A 404 32.78 41.23 -22.75
C THR A 404 32.95 40.59 -21.37
N ALA A 405 34.22 40.48 -20.97
CA ALA A 405 34.66 40.11 -19.64
C ALA A 405 34.34 41.19 -18.60
N ASN A 406 33.87 40.78 -17.41
CA ASN A 406 34.30 41.38 -16.15
C ASN A 406 33.88 40.50 -14.96
N GLY A 407 34.87 40.10 -14.16
CA GLY A 407 34.65 39.39 -12.92
C GLY A 407 33.98 40.27 -11.87
N LYS A 408 32.99 39.70 -11.19
CA LYS A 408 32.60 40.08 -9.84
C LYS A 408 32.02 38.85 -9.15
N GLU A 409 32.67 38.49 -8.06
CA GLU A 409 32.24 37.59 -7.01
C GLU A 409 30.82 37.99 -6.55
N ILE A 410 29.83 37.12 -6.81
CA ILE A 410 28.47 37.26 -6.31
C ILE A 410 28.15 36.03 -5.47
N VAL A 411 28.04 36.29 -4.18
CA VAL A 411 27.43 35.42 -3.17
C VAL A 411 26.07 34.95 -3.67
N ALA A 412 25.89 33.63 -3.79
CA ALA A 412 24.64 33.01 -4.20
C ALA A 412 23.54 33.28 -3.16
N LEU A 413 22.74 34.33 -3.43
CA LEU A 413 21.49 34.63 -2.75
C LEU A 413 20.36 33.83 -3.39
N ASP A 414 19.58 33.23 -2.51
CA ASP A 414 18.44 32.33 -2.72
C ASP A 414 17.26 33.11 -3.35
N GLU A 415 17.19 33.17 -4.68
CA GLU A 415 16.02 33.68 -5.41
C GLU A 415 15.00 32.55 -5.65
N GLU A 416 14.09 32.36 -4.71
CA GLU A 416 12.76 31.82 -5.03
C GLU A 416 11.76 32.99 -5.07
N ILE A 417 11.56 33.51 -6.29
CA ILE A 417 10.60 34.58 -6.57
C ILE A 417 9.18 34.07 -6.35
N GLY A 418 8.58 34.52 -5.24
CA GLY A 418 7.14 34.60 -5.06
C GLY A 418 6.57 35.75 -5.87
N GLY A 419 5.92 35.44 -7.00
CA GLY A 419 5.11 36.39 -7.75
C GLY A 419 3.64 36.30 -7.35
N ILE A 420 3.21 37.11 -6.39
CA ILE A 420 1.79 37.28 -6.04
C ILE A 420 1.19 38.32 -6.99
N LYS A 421 0.20 37.94 -7.81
CA LYS A 421 -0.74 38.88 -8.42
C LYS A 421 -2.06 38.86 -7.66
N SER A 422 -2.41 40.00 -7.08
CA SER A 422 -3.66 40.26 -6.39
C SER A 422 -4.76 40.76 -7.35
N SER A 423 -6.00 40.35 -7.01
CA SER A 423 -7.31 40.99 -7.22
C SER A 423 -7.92 41.11 -8.62
N ASN A 424 -9.06 40.42 -8.85
CA ASN A 424 -10.40 41.03 -8.90
C ASN A 424 -11.46 39.98 -9.34
N VAL A 425 -12.39 39.60 -8.45
CA VAL A 425 -13.75 39.17 -8.86
C VAL A 425 -14.74 39.71 -7.85
N GLY A 426 -15.79 40.34 -8.39
CA GLY A 426 -16.78 41.14 -7.69
C GLY A 426 -17.91 40.36 -7.03
N VAL A 427 -18.64 41.15 -6.26
CA VAL A 427 -19.81 40.85 -5.45
C VAL A 427 -21.02 40.47 -6.30
N TYR A 428 -21.70 39.38 -5.94
CA TYR A 428 -23.17 39.32 -5.95
C TYR A 428 -23.69 38.63 -4.68
N ASN A 429 -24.62 39.33 -4.03
CA ASN A 429 -25.50 38.95 -2.91
C ASN A 429 -26.71 38.22 -3.55
N GLU A 430 -27.42 37.23 -2.97
CA GLU A 430 -28.26 37.26 -1.76
C GLU A 430 -28.78 35.84 -1.38
N ASN A 431 -29.01 35.64 -0.07
CA ASN A 431 -30.09 34.90 0.61
C ASN A 431 -30.44 33.43 0.27
N SER A 432 -30.26 32.52 1.26
CA SER A 432 -31.35 31.95 2.10
C SER A 432 -30.98 30.68 2.91
N ASN A 433 -31.46 30.65 4.16
CA ASN A 433 -31.83 29.54 5.06
C ASN A 433 -31.15 28.13 5.03
N PHE A 434 -30.54 27.81 6.18
CA PHE A 434 -30.84 26.67 7.08
C PHE A 434 -31.12 25.26 6.47
N GLN A 435 -30.14 24.35 6.57
CA GLN A 435 -30.28 23.05 7.27
C GLN A 435 -28.94 22.31 7.37
N GLN A 436 -28.68 21.75 8.56
CA GLN A 436 -27.58 20.84 8.87
C GLN A 436 -27.62 19.60 7.98
N GLN A 437 -26.45 19.17 7.49
CA GLN A 437 -26.02 17.77 7.48
C GLN A 437 -24.50 17.72 7.26
N ASN A 438 -23.81 17.06 8.20
CA ASN A 438 -22.39 16.77 8.14
C ASN A 438 -22.13 15.69 7.09
N ALA A 439 -21.14 15.93 6.23
CA ALA A 439 -20.46 14.90 5.47
C ALA A 439 -18.94 15.15 5.60
N GLU A 440 -18.29 14.34 6.43
CA GLU A 440 -16.87 14.05 6.32
C GLU A 440 -16.72 12.86 5.38
N ASN A 441 -15.89 13.01 4.34
CA ASN A 441 -15.04 11.97 3.73
C ASN A 441 -14.43 12.58 2.46
N ASP A 442 -13.22 13.13 2.57
CA ASP A 442 -12.33 13.31 1.42
C ASP A 442 -11.37 12.10 1.39
N GLU A 443 -11.69 11.15 0.53
CA GLU A 443 -10.82 10.05 0.11
C GLU A 443 -9.65 10.61 -0.72
N ILE A 444 -8.44 10.14 -0.41
CA ILE A 444 -7.24 10.35 -1.21
C ILE A 444 -7.25 9.30 -2.32
N GLU A 445 -7.62 9.68 -3.53
CA GLU A 445 -7.44 8.86 -4.73
C GLU A 445 -5.97 8.91 -5.17
N ASP A 446 -5.24 7.81 -4.96
CA ASP A 446 -3.97 7.53 -5.61
C ASP A 446 -4.26 6.95 -7.01
N GLU A 447 -4.08 7.77 -8.05
CA GLU A 447 -4.12 7.32 -9.45
C GLU A 447 -2.87 6.47 -9.77
N GLU A 448 -3.05 5.15 -9.89
CA GLU A 448 -2.07 4.23 -10.46
C GLU A 448 -2.14 4.27 -12.01
N ASP A 449 -1.24 5.01 -12.63
CA ASP A 449 -0.99 4.94 -14.07
C ASP A 449 -0.28 3.61 -14.43
N ASN A 450 -1.03 2.68 -15.02
CA ASN A 450 -0.52 1.47 -15.67
C ASN A 450 -0.22 1.77 -17.16
N ASP A 451 1.05 1.98 -17.50
CA ASP A 451 1.51 1.98 -18.89
C ASP A 451 1.81 0.54 -19.35
N GLU A 452 0.95 0.07 -20.25
CA GLU A 452 0.98 -1.22 -20.94
C GLU A 452 2.15 -1.31 -21.93
N PHE A 453 3.10 -2.22 -21.68
CA PHE A 453 4.22 -2.51 -22.58
C PHE A 453 3.86 -3.67 -23.50
N VAL A 454 3.89 -3.43 -24.82
CA VAL A 454 3.62 -4.40 -25.88
C VAL A 454 4.91 -5.15 -26.22
N ASP A 455 4.95 -6.46 -25.95
CA ASP A 455 6.00 -7.33 -26.49
C ASP A 455 5.44 -8.27 -27.56
N ALA A 456 6.20 -8.32 -28.66
CA ALA A 456 5.87 -9.01 -29.89
C ALA A 456 5.93 -10.54 -29.75
N GLU A 457 5.03 -11.19 -30.49
CA GLU A 457 4.95 -12.63 -30.70
C GLU A 457 6.28 -13.23 -31.21
N GLU A 458 6.65 -14.38 -30.66
CA GLU A 458 7.41 -15.38 -31.42
C GLU A 458 6.80 -16.77 -31.16
N ASN A 459 6.39 -17.41 -32.24
CA ASN A 459 5.68 -18.68 -32.27
C ASN A 459 6.50 -19.67 -33.11
N SER A 460 6.40 -20.97 -32.78
CA SER A 460 6.59 -22.15 -33.65
C SER A 460 7.92 -22.97 -33.63
N LEU A 461 7.79 -24.14 -32.95
CA LEU A 461 8.09 -25.53 -33.40
C LEU A 461 9.52 -26.05 -33.60
N GLY A 462 9.82 -27.16 -32.91
CA GLY A 462 10.90 -28.10 -33.25
C GLY A 462 10.96 -29.35 -32.35
N ARG A 463 10.62 -30.52 -32.89
CA ARG A 463 10.24 -31.78 -32.23
C ARG A 463 11.40 -32.80 -32.14
N THR A 464 11.53 -33.49 -30.98
CA THR A 464 11.98 -34.89 -30.71
C THR A 464 13.28 -35.49 -31.29
N THR A 465 14.10 -36.15 -30.44
CA THR A 465 14.32 -37.63 -30.45
C THR A 465 15.18 -38.14 -29.28
N ASN A 466 14.89 -39.38 -28.87
CA ASN A 466 15.47 -40.18 -27.80
C ASN A 466 16.95 -40.57 -28.00
N ILE A 467 17.72 -40.71 -26.91
CA ILE A 467 18.68 -41.82 -26.72
C ILE A 467 18.69 -42.25 -25.25
N ALA A 468 18.55 -43.55 -25.03
CA ALA A 468 18.66 -44.23 -23.74
C ALA A 468 20.09 -44.75 -23.47
N ALA A 469 20.40 -44.86 -22.19
CA ALA A 469 21.34 -45.78 -21.53
C ALA A 469 22.86 -45.67 -21.79
N ALA A 470 23.59 -45.30 -20.73
CA ALA A 470 24.73 -46.09 -20.23
C ALA A 470 25.14 -45.66 -18.81
N THR A 471 24.92 -46.55 -17.86
CA THR A 471 25.56 -46.65 -16.55
C THR A 471 27.08 -46.71 -16.71
N VAL A 472 27.86 -45.95 -15.91
CA VAL A 472 29.11 -46.39 -15.25
C VAL A 472 29.49 -45.33 -14.22
N ALA A 473 29.76 -45.82 -13.01
CA ALA A 473 30.20 -45.08 -11.84
C ALA A 473 31.54 -44.36 -12.05
N SER A 474 31.69 -43.19 -11.44
CA SER A 474 32.97 -42.71 -10.91
C SER A 474 32.75 -41.75 -9.75
N LYS A 475 33.26 -42.19 -8.60
CA LYS A 475 33.41 -41.43 -7.37
C LYS A 475 34.34 -40.24 -7.63
N SER A 476 33.88 -39.03 -7.37
CA SER A 476 34.75 -37.91 -7.00
C SER A 476 33.93 -36.99 -6.09
N GLY A 477 34.18 -37.13 -4.78
CA GLY A 477 33.67 -36.20 -3.78
C GLY A 477 34.27 -34.83 -4.05
N VAL A 478 33.42 -33.90 -4.51
CA VAL A 478 33.72 -32.48 -4.53
C VAL A 478 33.24 -31.94 -3.18
N ASN A 479 34.18 -31.70 -2.27
CA ASN A 479 33.93 -30.88 -1.08
C ASN A 479 33.66 -29.46 -1.57
N ILE A 480 32.38 -29.07 -1.56
CA ILE A 480 31.99 -27.67 -1.64
C ILE A 480 32.06 -27.14 -0.20
N GLU A 481 33.23 -26.60 0.18
CA GLU A 481 33.32 -25.67 1.30
C GLU A 481 32.75 -24.32 0.83
N GLU A 482 31.42 -24.23 0.81
CA GLU A 482 30.72 -22.96 0.74
C GLU A 482 30.75 -22.32 2.13
N SER A 483 31.14 -21.05 2.20
CA SER A 483 31.41 -20.32 3.45
C SER A 483 30.27 -20.44 4.47
N ALA A 484 30.52 -21.18 5.54
CA ALA A 484 29.57 -21.47 6.63
C ALA A 484 29.30 -20.28 7.58
N ASP A 485 29.85 -19.09 7.31
CA ASP A 485 29.91 -17.99 8.27
C ASP A 485 28.70 -17.03 8.26
N SER A 486 27.53 -17.41 7.73
CA SER A 486 26.34 -16.52 7.74
C SER A 486 24.96 -17.18 7.83
N ARG A 487 24.86 -18.48 8.16
CA ARG A 487 23.56 -19.12 8.36
C ARG A 487 23.43 -19.61 9.80
N ARG A 488 22.96 -18.72 10.69
CA ARG A 488 22.42 -19.13 11.99
C ARG A 488 21.25 -20.08 11.74
N SER A 489 21.21 -21.21 12.41
CA SER A 489 20.10 -22.15 12.21
C SER A 489 18.79 -21.57 12.80
N PHE A 490 17.64 -21.94 12.24
CA PHE A 490 16.33 -21.60 12.82
C PHE A 490 16.24 -21.92 14.33
N ALA A 491 16.83 -23.06 14.74
CA ALA A 491 16.89 -23.46 16.14
C ALA A 491 17.76 -22.50 16.98
N GLU A 492 18.85 -21.96 16.44
CA GLU A 492 19.66 -20.91 17.11
C GLU A 492 18.91 -19.57 17.17
N MET A 493 18.13 -19.22 16.16
CA MET A 493 17.27 -18.03 16.17
C MET A 493 16.19 -18.10 17.27
N MET A 494 15.67 -19.30 17.54
CA MET A 494 14.63 -19.53 18.54
C MET A 494 15.18 -19.82 19.95
N SER A 495 16.44 -20.26 20.07
CA SER A 495 17.07 -20.64 21.35
C SER A 495 17.99 -19.60 21.96
N GLN A 496 18.33 -18.51 21.25
CA GLN A 496 19.05 -17.40 21.86
C GLN A 496 18.13 -16.62 22.81
N GLU A 497 18.31 -16.86 24.11
CA GLU A 497 17.78 -16.07 25.24
C GLU A 497 18.37 -14.65 25.31
N ASP A 498 18.94 -14.13 24.22
CA ASP A 498 19.47 -12.77 24.16
C ASP A 498 18.28 -11.79 24.08
N GLU A 499 18.02 -11.07 25.17
CA GLU A 499 16.84 -10.23 25.45
C GLU A 499 16.50 -9.13 24.41
N SER A 500 17.23 -9.02 23.31
CA SER A 500 17.17 -7.86 22.40
C SER A 500 16.90 -8.14 20.91
N GLN A 501 16.81 -9.40 20.46
CA GLN A 501 16.39 -9.69 19.08
C GLN A 501 14.91 -10.10 19.04
N GLU A 502 14.05 -9.10 18.90
CA GLU A 502 12.62 -9.30 18.65
C GLU A 502 12.44 -10.13 17.38
N LEU A 503 11.94 -11.36 17.53
CA LEU A 503 11.37 -12.15 16.44
C LEU A 503 10.06 -11.49 16.00
N ALA A 504 10.14 -10.35 15.32
CA ALA A 504 9.00 -9.73 14.70
C ALA A 504 8.55 -10.62 13.54
N PHE A 505 7.52 -11.43 13.77
CA PHE A 505 6.86 -12.19 12.71
C PHE A 505 6.24 -11.19 11.72
N SER A 506 6.97 -10.87 10.67
CA SER A 506 6.46 -10.01 9.59
C SER A 506 5.90 -10.86 8.47
N TYR A 507 4.70 -10.52 7.99
CA TYR A 507 4.18 -11.05 6.74
C TYR A 507 5.16 -10.85 5.59
N PRO A 508 5.17 -11.76 4.60
CA PRO A 508 6.06 -11.63 3.47
C PRO A 508 5.94 -10.28 2.76
N SER A 509 7.05 -9.75 2.23
CA SER A 509 6.97 -8.51 1.44
C SER A 509 6.70 -8.82 -0.04
N PRO A 510 6.07 -7.90 -0.81
CA PRO A 510 5.85 -8.07 -2.26
C PRO A 510 7.12 -8.27 -3.10
N GLY A 511 8.31 -8.02 -2.54
CA GLY A 511 9.60 -8.20 -3.22
C GLY A 511 10.23 -9.59 -3.03
N ILE A 512 9.51 -10.53 -2.42
CA ILE A 512 10.02 -11.87 -2.16
C ILE A 512 10.19 -12.67 -3.46
N THR A 513 11.27 -13.44 -3.53
CA THR A 513 11.61 -14.33 -4.64
C THR A 513 11.50 -15.79 -4.22
N ILE A 514 11.51 -16.69 -5.21
CA ILE A 514 11.49 -18.13 -4.96
C ILE A 514 12.72 -18.61 -4.16
N ASP A 515 13.86 -17.93 -4.33
CA ASP A 515 15.11 -18.25 -3.62
C ASP A 515 15.04 -17.88 -2.14
N ASP A 516 14.17 -16.93 -1.78
CA ASP A 516 13.94 -16.54 -0.39
C ASP A 516 13.07 -17.56 0.34
N ILE A 517 12.33 -18.43 -0.36
CA ILE A 517 11.48 -19.45 0.26
C ILE A 517 12.06 -20.85 0.19
N VAL A 518 12.75 -21.21 -0.89
CA VAL A 518 13.31 -22.56 -1.08
C VAL A 518 14.71 -22.52 -1.67
N ILE A 519 15.54 -23.46 -1.24
CA ILE A 519 16.82 -23.79 -1.85
C ILE A 519 16.53 -24.55 -3.14
N LYS A 520 16.61 -23.86 -4.28
CA LYS A 520 16.21 -24.41 -5.59
C LYS A 520 16.84 -25.76 -5.92
N SER A 521 18.12 -25.92 -5.59
CA SER A 521 18.86 -27.15 -5.88
C SER A 521 18.39 -28.34 -5.07
N VAL A 522 17.57 -28.17 -4.04
CA VAL A 522 17.00 -29.30 -3.27
C VAL A 522 15.52 -29.44 -3.59
N PHE A 523 14.79 -28.32 -3.61
CA PHE A 523 13.35 -28.31 -3.78
C PHE A 523 12.91 -28.77 -5.18
N PHE A 524 13.57 -28.27 -6.25
CA PHE A 524 13.20 -28.59 -7.64
C PHE A 524 13.85 -29.87 -8.19
N GLU A 525 14.67 -30.57 -7.41
CA GLU A 525 15.18 -31.90 -7.78
C GLU A 525 14.08 -32.97 -7.73
N LYS A 526 12.99 -32.71 -7.01
CA LYS A 526 11.88 -33.64 -6.78
C LYS A 526 10.67 -33.25 -7.60
N GLU A 527 9.94 -34.25 -8.07
CA GLU A 527 8.61 -34.03 -8.64
C GLU A 527 7.61 -33.62 -7.53
N LYS A 528 6.56 -32.88 -7.91
CA LYS A 528 5.53 -32.38 -6.98
C LYS A 528 5.00 -33.48 -6.05
N ASP A 529 4.65 -34.64 -6.60
CA ASP A 529 4.04 -35.73 -5.84
C ASP A 529 5.02 -36.35 -4.84
N GLN A 530 6.30 -36.48 -5.21
CA GLN A 530 7.36 -36.96 -4.31
C GLN A 530 7.58 -35.98 -3.16
N LEU A 531 7.59 -34.68 -3.46
CA LEU A 531 7.77 -33.63 -2.46
C LEU A 531 6.60 -33.62 -1.46
N LEU A 532 5.36 -33.76 -1.94
CA LEU A 532 4.18 -33.89 -1.09
C LEU A 532 4.16 -35.18 -0.27
N GLU A 533 4.65 -36.30 -0.81
CA GLU A 533 4.78 -37.56 -0.06
C GLU A 533 5.80 -37.42 1.09
N GLU A 534 6.94 -36.79 0.85
CA GLU A 534 7.94 -36.54 1.90
C GLU A 534 7.46 -35.59 2.98
N ILE A 535 6.74 -34.52 2.62
CA ILE A 535 6.14 -33.62 3.63
C ILE A 535 5.13 -34.40 4.48
N ASN A 536 4.30 -35.24 3.87
CA ASN A 536 3.36 -36.10 4.59
C ASN A 536 4.08 -37.06 5.52
N GLU A 537 5.20 -37.65 5.08
CA GLU A 537 6.02 -38.52 5.90
C GLU A 537 6.57 -37.78 7.12
N ILE A 538 7.15 -36.59 6.92
CA ILE A 538 7.71 -35.75 8.00
C ILE A 538 6.63 -35.36 9.01
N ILE A 539 5.44 -34.93 8.56
CA ILE A 539 4.34 -34.57 9.46
C ILE A 539 3.78 -35.80 10.20
N ARG A 540 3.67 -36.95 9.53
CA ARG A 540 3.14 -38.19 10.13
C ARG A 540 4.06 -38.81 11.18
N GLN A 541 5.34 -38.45 11.22
CA GLN A 541 6.23 -38.87 12.31
C GLN A 541 5.74 -38.38 13.68
N GLY A 542 4.81 -37.42 13.72
CA GLY A 542 3.78 -37.24 14.77
C GLY A 542 4.26 -36.81 16.17
N ASN A 543 5.56 -36.92 16.44
CA ASN A 543 6.19 -36.66 17.72
C ASN A 543 7.29 -35.59 17.64
N LEU A 544 7.44 -34.92 16.49
CA LEU A 544 8.42 -33.85 16.35
C LEU A 544 7.84 -32.57 16.95
N GLU A 545 8.59 -31.89 17.80
CA GLU A 545 8.27 -30.51 18.16
C GLU A 545 8.30 -29.64 16.90
N ILE A 546 7.63 -28.48 16.93
CA ILE A 546 7.48 -27.65 15.74
C ILE A 546 8.84 -27.20 15.16
N LEU A 547 9.84 -27.02 16.02
CA LEU A 547 11.21 -26.68 15.61
C LEU A 547 11.89 -27.85 14.90
N ASP A 548 11.75 -29.07 15.41
CA ASP A 548 12.29 -30.28 14.80
C ASP A 548 11.62 -30.59 13.46
N LEU A 549 10.31 -30.34 13.37
CA LEU A 549 9.55 -30.44 12.12
C LEU A 549 10.16 -29.55 11.04
N PHE A 550 10.46 -28.29 11.37
CA PHE A 550 11.05 -27.36 10.41
C PHE A 550 12.50 -27.68 10.09
N ALA A 551 13.29 -28.16 11.05
CA ALA A 551 14.63 -28.65 10.78
C ALA A 551 14.61 -29.78 9.73
N GLU A 552 13.64 -30.69 9.81
CA GLU A 552 13.46 -31.74 8.80
C GLU A 552 12.99 -31.21 7.44
N PHE A 553 12.09 -30.22 7.39
CA PHE A 553 11.72 -29.57 6.12
C PHE A 553 12.91 -28.86 5.46
N GLN A 554 13.74 -28.15 6.24
CA GLN A 554 14.92 -27.48 5.73
C GLN A 554 15.92 -28.48 5.14
N LYS A 555 16.21 -29.54 5.90
CA LYS A 555 17.17 -30.57 5.53
C LYS A 555 16.72 -31.42 4.35
N ARG A 556 15.47 -31.88 4.32
CA ARG A 556 14.98 -32.84 3.31
C ARG A 556 14.39 -32.17 2.08
N LEU A 557 13.80 -31.00 2.23
CA LEU A 557 13.02 -30.33 1.18
C LEU A 557 13.63 -29.00 0.73
N GLY A 558 14.67 -28.53 1.42
CA GLY A 558 15.31 -27.26 1.11
C GLY A 558 14.44 -26.06 1.47
N PHE A 559 13.54 -26.16 2.45
CA PHE A 559 12.84 -24.96 2.92
C PHE A 559 13.84 -24.00 3.57
N THR A 560 13.61 -22.70 3.43
CA THR A 560 14.43 -21.68 4.11
C THR A 560 13.84 -21.35 5.49
N ASP A 561 14.62 -20.73 6.38
CA ASP A 561 14.12 -20.21 7.67
C ASP A 561 12.95 -19.24 7.47
N TYR A 562 13.03 -18.43 6.41
CA TYR A 562 12.01 -17.46 6.06
C TYR A 562 10.69 -18.15 5.68
N PHE A 563 10.74 -19.23 4.89
CA PHE A 563 9.54 -19.96 4.54
C PHE A 563 8.94 -20.70 5.74
N CYS A 564 9.79 -21.30 6.60
CA CYS A 564 9.33 -21.89 7.86
C CYS A 564 8.63 -20.86 8.75
N THR A 565 9.18 -19.65 8.88
CA THR A 565 8.55 -18.54 9.61
C THR A 565 7.21 -18.16 9.00
N THR A 566 7.13 -18.13 7.66
CA THR A 566 5.88 -17.87 6.93
C THR A 566 4.86 -18.99 7.22
N ILE A 567 5.27 -20.25 7.21
CA ILE A 567 4.37 -21.39 7.52
C ILE A 567 3.81 -21.25 8.94
N ILE A 568 4.64 -20.93 9.94
CA ILE A 568 4.18 -20.69 11.32
C ILE A 568 3.17 -19.55 11.35
N LEU A 569 3.54 -18.41 10.73
CA LEU A 569 2.72 -17.22 10.75
C LEU A 569 1.34 -17.47 10.11
N TYR A 570 1.29 -18.15 8.96
CA TYR A 570 0.01 -18.41 8.29
C TYR A 570 -0.80 -19.53 8.96
N SER A 571 -0.17 -20.52 9.59
CA SER A 571 -0.87 -21.65 10.23
C SER A 571 -1.15 -21.47 11.73
N SER A 572 -0.66 -20.39 12.33
CA SER A 572 -0.61 -20.20 13.80
C SER A 572 0.07 -21.38 14.53
N GLY A 573 1.00 -22.07 13.86
CA GLY A 573 1.69 -23.26 14.37
C GLY A 573 0.81 -24.52 14.52
N VAL A 574 -0.41 -24.54 13.96
CA VAL A 574 -1.32 -25.68 14.07
C VAL A 574 -0.96 -26.73 13.02
N TYR A 575 -0.56 -27.94 13.45
CA TYR A 575 -0.08 -29.02 12.57
C TYR A 575 -1.02 -29.34 11.40
N GLU A 576 -2.32 -29.41 11.63
CA GLU A 576 -3.29 -29.71 10.58
C GLU A 576 -3.34 -28.62 9.50
N LYS A 577 -3.06 -27.37 9.90
CA LYS A 577 -3.08 -26.20 9.02
C LYS A 577 -1.72 -25.99 8.33
N ILE A 578 -0.62 -26.42 8.95
CA ILE A 578 0.71 -26.46 8.33
C ILE A 578 0.67 -27.26 7.01
N TRP A 579 0.10 -28.48 7.03
CA TRP A 579 -0.04 -29.30 5.82
C TRP A 579 -0.87 -28.60 4.74
N ALA A 580 -2.04 -28.08 5.12
CA ALA A 580 -2.96 -27.42 4.19
C ALA A 580 -2.30 -26.20 3.50
N TYR A 581 -1.58 -25.39 4.27
CA TYR A 581 -0.86 -24.23 3.76
C TYR A 581 0.27 -24.64 2.80
N ILE A 582 1.14 -25.57 3.23
CA ILE A 582 2.27 -26.03 2.43
C ILE A 582 1.78 -26.64 1.11
N TYR A 583 0.75 -27.50 1.16
CA TYR A 583 0.15 -28.09 -0.03
C TYR A 583 -0.33 -27.02 -1.01
N ALA A 584 -1.07 -26.02 -0.53
CA ALA A 584 -1.61 -24.94 -1.37
C ALA A 584 -0.49 -24.12 -2.03
N VAL A 585 0.58 -23.83 -1.30
CA VAL A 585 1.77 -23.13 -1.82
C VAL A 585 2.46 -23.96 -2.90
N ILE A 586 2.74 -25.25 -2.64
CA ILE A 586 3.41 -26.13 -3.60
C ILE A 586 2.55 -26.32 -4.86
N ASP A 587 1.24 -26.52 -4.68
CA ASP A 587 0.31 -26.66 -5.79
C ASP A 587 0.37 -25.44 -6.70
N LYS A 588 0.33 -24.22 -6.12
CA LYS A 588 0.50 -22.97 -6.87
C LYS A 588 1.89 -22.87 -7.54
N ILE A 589 2.97 -23.23 -6.85
CA ILE A 589 4.34 -23.17 -7.42
C ILE A 589 4.45 -24.06 -8.68
N TYR A 590 3.94 -25.28 -8.64
CA TYR A 590 4.06 -26.23 -9.76
C TYR A 590 3.01 -26.03 -10.85
N ASN A 591 1.80 -25.58 -10.52
CA ASN A 591 0.73 -25.39 -11.50
C ASN A 591 0.81 -24.04 -12.24
N TYR A 592 1.39 -23.00 -11.64
CA TYR A 592 1.63 -21.74 -12.33
C TYR A 592 2.92 -21.81 -13.14
N GLY A 593 2.84 -22.44 -14.31
CA GLY A 593 3.97 -22.70 -15.21
C GLY A 593 4.75 -21.48 -15.71
N GLN A 594 4.34 -20.25 -15.39
CA GLN A 594 5.06 -19.01 -15.69
C GLN A 594 4.82 -17.93 -14.63
N LEU A 595 5.19 -18.20 -13.38
CA LEU A 595 5.20 -17.16 -12.37
C LEU A 595 6.16 -16.05 -12.79
N LYS A 596 5.65 -14.84 -13.01
CA LYS A 596 6.51 -13.67 -13.12
C LYS A 596 7.28 -13.55 -11.81
N LYS A 597 8.57 -13.19 -11.86
CA LYS A 597 9.48 -13.14 -10.68
C LYS A 597 8.91 -12.36 -9.47
N ASN A 598 7.92 -11.50 -9.68
CA ASN A 598 7.30 -10.66 -8.66
C ASN A 598 5.98 -11.22 -8.09
N GLN A 599 5.57 -12.44 -8.44
CA GLN A 599 4.28 -13.01 -8.03
C GLN A 599 4.37 -14.03 -6.89
N ILE A 600 5.57 -14.30 -6.35
CA ILE A 600 5.74 -15.25 -5.25
C ILE A 600 4.95 -14.84 -4.01
N TYR A 601 4.86 -13.54 -3.74
CA TYR A 601 4.01 -13.01 -2.66
C TYR A 601 2.54 -13.49 -2.78
N LEU A 602 1.95 -13.43 -3.97
CA LEU A 602 0.57 -13.87 -4.24
C LEU A 602 0.39 -15.39 -4.11
N ILE A 603 1.47 -16.16 -4.23
CA ILE A 603 1.45 -17.59 -3.97
C ILE A 603 1.30 -17.85 -2.47
N LEU A 604 2.03 -17.08 -1.66
CA LEU A 604 2.05 -17.22 -0.20
C LEU A 604 0.77 -16.70 0.46
N GLU A 605 0.08 -15.75 -0.18
CA GLU A 605 -1.28 -15.33 0.19
C GLU A 605 -2.30 -16.40 -0.21
N ILE A 606 -2.47 -17.37 0.69
CA ILE A 606 -3.54 -18.36 0.62
C ILE A 606 -4.78 -17.80 1.30
N GLU A 607 -5.90 -17.83 0.59
CA GLU A 607 -7.20 -17.32 1.05
C GLU A 607 -8.22 -18.46 1.09
N GLY A 608 -9.30 -18.28 1.84
CA GLY A 608 -10.44 -19.21 1.81
C GLY A 608 -10.24 -20.52 2.58
N ILE A 609 -9.09 -20.72 3.24
CA ILE A 609 -8.84 -21.91 4.06
C ILE A 609 -8.97 -21.54 5.53
N ASP A 610 -9.98 -22.09 6.21
CA ASP A 610 -10.11 -21.98 7.66
C ASP A 610 -8.81 -22.39 8.37
N GLY A 611 -8.35 -21.60 9.32
CA GLY A 611 -7.09 -21.80 10.06
C GLY A 611 -5.83 -21.33 9.35
N VAL A 612 -5.95 -20.81 8.12
CA VAL A 612 -4.84 -20.19 7.39
C VAL A 612 -5.06 -18.68 7.33
N TRP A 613 -4.07 -17.92 7.79
CA TRP A 613 -4.18 -16.49 8.09
C TRP A 613 -3.28 -15.66 7.19
N ASN A 614 -3.83 -14.64 6.54
CA ASN A 614 -3.05 -13.64 5.80
C ASN A 614 -3.09 -12.29 6.53
N LYS A 615 -2.33 -11.32 6.02
CA LYS A 615 -2.24 -10.00 6.63
C LYS A 615 -3.60 -9.30 6.74
N SER A 616 -4.41 -9.37 5.69
CA SER A 616 -5.75 -8.77 5.67
C SER A 616 -6.65 -9.34 6.77
N TYR A 617 -6.61 -10.65 6.99
CA TYR A 617 -7.38 -11.30 8.06
C TYR A 617 -6.91 -10.92 9.46
N ASP A 618 -5.59 -10.76 9.65
CA ASP A 618 -5.04 -10.24 10.90
C ASP A 618 -5.44 -8.77 11.12
N ASP A 619 -5.42 -7.94 10.08
CA ASP A 619 -5.85 -6.54 10.15
C ASP A 619 -7.35 -6.45 10.56
N LEU A 620 -8.21 -7.30 9.99
CA LEU A 620 -9.63 -7.41 10.37
C LEU A 620 -9.81 -7.92 11.81
N LEU A 621 -8.99 -8.88 12.25
CA LEU A 621 -9.04 -9.40 13.62
C LEU A 621 -8.61 -8.35 14.65
N LEU A 622 -7.66 -7.49 14.29
CA LEU A 622 -7.06 -6.48 15.16
C LEU A 622 -7.79 -5.13 15.15
N SER A 623 -8.71 -4.89 14.22
CA SER A 623 -9.47 -3.63 14.15
C SER A 623 -10.42 -3.43 15.33
N GLU A 624 -10.82 -4.54 15.99
CA GLU A 624 -11.85 -4.57 17.04
C GLU A 624 -13.22 -4.03 16.58
N ILE A 625 -13.45 -3.93 15.26
CA ILE A 625 -14.72 -3.50 14.67
C ILE A 625 -15.61 -4.73 14.46
N GLU A 626 -16.84 -4.71 14.97
CA GLU A 626 -17.78 -5.85 14.86
C GLU A 626 -18.06 -6.27 13.40
N ALA A 627 -18.16 -5.31 12.48
CA ALA A 627 -18.37 -5.59 11.06
C ALA A 627 -17.20 -6.36 10.41
N ASP A 628 -15.97 -6.07 10.84
CA ASP A 628 -14.78 -6.77 10.36
C ASP A 628 -14.73 -8.20 10.92
N PHE A 629 -15.17 -8.38 12.17
CA PHE A 629 -15.31 -9.70 12.78
C PHE A 629 -16.36 -10.56 12.06
N GLU A 630 -17.49 -9.98 11.68
CA GLU A 630 -18.52 -10.66 10.88
C GLU A 630 -18.00 -11.02 9.47
N THR A 631 -17.16 -10.16 8.87
CA THR A 631 -16.48 -10.48 7.60
C THR A 631 -15.51 -11.65 7.79
N LEU A 632 -14.75 -11.66 8.88
CA LEU A 632 -13.80 -12.73 9.20
C LEU A 632 -14.51 -14.07 9.43
N LYS A 633 -15.67 -14.08 10.09
CA LYS A 633 -16.50 -15.28 10.31
C LYS A 633 -17.00 -15.94 9.02
N GLN A 634 -17.03 -15.22 7.89
CA GLN A 634 -17.40 -15.81 6.59
C GLN A 634 -16.33 -16.78 6.07
N VAL A 635 -15.08 -16.63 6.52
CA VAL A 635 -13.93 -17.41 6.01
C VAL A 635 -13.27 -18.24 7.11
N GLN A 636 -13.27 -17.76 8.35
CA GLN A 636 -12.63 -18.37 9.50
C GLN A 636 -13.67 -18.85 10.52
N SER A 637 -13.52 -20.08 11.00
CA SER A 637 -14.31 -20.57 12.12
C SER A 637 -14.00 -19.81 13.42
N GLU A 638 -14.97 -19.74 14.33
CA GLU A 638 -14.76 -19.13 15.65
C GLU A 638 -13.56 -19.74 16.40
N VAL A 639 -13.36 -21.05 16.25
CA VAL A 639 -12.22 -21.76 16.86
C VAL A 639 -10.90 -21.29 16.25
N SER A 640 -10.83 -21.10 14.93
CA SER A 640 -9.66 -20.55 14.24
C SER A 640 -9.36 -19.14 14.74
N ILE A 641 -10.38 -18.29 14.82
CA ILE A 641 -10.27 -16.90 15.26
C ILE A 641 -9.72 -16.80 16.69
N ILE A 642 -10.28 -17.57 17.63
CA ILE A 642 -9.82 -17.59 19.03
C ILE A 642 -8.37 -18.04 19.12
N ARG A 643 -8.00 -19.11 18.40
CA ARG A 643 -6.62 -19.61 18.37
C ARG A 643 -5.65 -18.60 17.79
N ARG A 644 -6.05 -17.91 16.71
CA ARG A 644 -5.23 -16.86 16.12
C ARG A 644 -4.99 -15.73 17.08
N LYS A 645 -6.05 -15.27 17.77
CA LYS A 645 -5.92 -14.24 18.79
C LYS A 645 -4.93 -14.65 19.88
N GLN A 646 -5.04 -15.87 20.40
CA GLN A 646 -4.07 -16.42 21.36
C GLN A 646 -2.63 -16.47 20.81
N PHE A 647 -2.47 -16.84 19.54
CA PHE A 647 -1.17 -16.85 18.87
C PHE A 647 -0.57 -15.43 18.75
N LEU A 648 -1.38 -14.44 18.35
CA LEU A 648 -0.95 -13.04 18.27
C LEU A 648 -0.67 -12.44 19.65
N ASP A 649 -1.47 -12.77 20.66
CA ASP A 649 -1.28 -12.30 22.03
C ASP A 649 -0.01 -12.91 22.67
N SER A 650 0.25 -14.20 22.45
CA SER A 650 1.47 -14.85 22.96
C SER A 650 2.76 -14.40 22.26
N SER A 651 2.66 -13.86 21.04
CA SER A 651 3.80 -13.29 20.31
C SER A 651 4.03 -11.80 20.63
N ARG A 652 3.06 -11.11 21.23
CA ARG A 652 3.25 -9.76 21.78
C ARG A 652 3.97 -9.88 23.12
N LYS A 653 5.12 -9.21 23.28
CA LYS A 653 5.73 -9.07 24.62
C LYS A 653 4.72 -8.38 25.54
N PRO A 654 4.63 -8.80 26.83
CA PRO A 654 3.89 -8.00 27.80
C PRO A 654 4.48 -6.59 27.78
N GLU A 655 3.62 -5.57 27.68
CA GLU A 655 4.08 -4.19 27.82
C GLU A 655 4.82 -4.07 29.17
N PRO A 656 6.01 -3.46 29.21
CA PRO A 656 6.72 -3.27 30.47
C PRO A 656 5.82 -2.47 31.42
N GLU A 657 5.47 -3.09 32.57
CA GLU A 657 4.63 -2.48 33.63
C GLU A 657 5.24 -1.22 34.24
#